data_AF-A0A9P4M3C4-F1
#
_entry.id   AF-A0A9P4M3C4-F1
#
_cell.length_a   1.000
_cell.length_b   1.000
_cell.length_c   1.000
_cell.angle_alpha   90.00
_cell.angle_beta   90.00
_cell.angle_gamma   90.00
#
_symmetry.space_group_name_H-M   'P 1'
#
loop_
_entity.id
_entity.type
_entity.pdbx_description
1 polymer ?
#
loop_
_entity_poly.entity_id
_entity_poly.type
_entity_poly.pdbx_seq_one_letter_code
_entity_poly.pdbx_strand_id
1 'polypeptide(L)'
;MYISRVVALAVAACGSVALALPKNGTSKPHPHLEHHRVNATALLYPPYHFTPVNATFKPSSKGLPASAKNHTIHPQSPTKEPKNSTASSNNSTLHFNNFLEEASCTPLAPTNPGTFWYESIDHNGLAPFIEGSGYTVFRNVKDFGAKGDGSTDDSIAIQNAINAGSSQNSRDSGAFGSTGSPAVIYFPQGKYVLQKPIQMYINTFIIGDPNNRPQIQAGSSFSGSTLVFGKDPNLGSSTDCFYSGIKNIIFVSTAISASTTFTLLDWSVSQATQLLNCKFDMPDSSQHTGIAMPEGGSGTMIGNLQFVGGKIGINMSNQQYLLKDITFDGCNVGIFISHVSCFSELMNHSATSGGAGNVGSVAIIDCSVTTTGTFLNTKQESSGDDSIVIENLSADNSVPVTVSAGGNTILTGGVSETWVYGNAYVPGGPITGAHQTGTTYSSSRSQTLLNGGKYITLTPPNYNEYSLDQIVNIKSVSGLPVMGDGQTDDTNNINQILAQSAGCSVVYFPAGTYIVTDTIKIPPGSRIIGEALSAISASGDTFKDANNPVPMVQLGQSGDQGVGQISDMLFTVADVLPGCILLEINMKGAALGDVGIYNSHFRIGGALGSTVETSCQSTTSPCLADFLLLHLTPTSSAYVENMWGWVADHDLDGSLGFARIAGGRGALIESTVGTWMIGTAFEHSTLYQYNINSAQNVFISMQQSETPYWQGNGSPDLAPAPWVANTVTYHDPDFSACAGNDALCRMAWFERISGGSDIFIWGPGFWTFFNHESQTCSGQDGTCQDNAIEVVSNPERLFMYNINTKSNLNVLINNGQTLVTQNNNPGSWGAVVAAFLADSGSSTSTNPPPPPPTGPSGPQVTNSEAFSTGAGNTDNANINDGTGNGGTDTYKCYSGGWQNYPPSSEWIEFDAMWNYSIAAMQSGCSDIGINPDDTNEQIGEIYNAIQQVAQNSLVDHRYILATIMQESIGCVWVGTSFDQDGGANPGLMQSAGGVSYDPSNSQSSITQMVVDGTQGTSQGDGLVQAINIYGNIYEAARYYNSGEVDESDLNNGEGATNTYVTDVANRMTGWVYAAPANC
;
A
#
# COMPACT_ATOMS: atom_id res chain seq x y z
N MET A 1 -16.71 43.59 18.18
CA MET A 1 -17.52 44.60 18.91
C MET A 1 -18.49 43.83 19.82
N TYR A 2 -18.46 44.06 21.14
CA TYR A 2 -19.27 43.44 22.25
C TYR A 2 -19.13 41.91 22.46
N ILE A 3 -18.51 41.30 23.48
CA ILE A 3 -18.37 41.41 24.96
C ILE A 3 -19.53 40.79 25.79
N SER A 4 -19.13 39.83 26.67
CA SER A 4 -19.69 39.38 27.98
C SER A 4 -20.78 38.30 28.01
N ARG A 5 -20.92 37.41 29.01
CA ARG A 5 -20.17 36.87 30.20
C ARG A 5 -21.11 35.85 30.91
N VAL A 6 -20.58 35.10 31.91
CA VAL A 6 -21.24 34.36 33.03
C VAL A 6 -21.60 32.88 32.72
N VAL A 7 -21.04 31.79 33.28
CA VAL A 7 -20.61 31.31 34.64
C VAL A 7 -21.67 30.45 35.37
N ALA A 8 -21.25 29.21 35.73
CA ALA A 8 -21.55 28.38 36.93
C ALA A 8 -22.30 27.02 36.81
N LEU A 9 -21.62 26.04 37.43
CA LEU A 9 -21.95 24.66 37.88
C LEU A 9 -23.35 24.41 38.50
N ALA A 10 -23.89 23.18 38.33
CA ALA A 10 -24.11 22.19 39.42
C ALA A 10 -24.95 20.94 39.01
N VAL A 11 -24.32 19.75 39.10
CA VAL A 11 -24.67 18.47 39.77
C VAL A 11 -26.15 18.06 40.06
N ALA A 12 -26.47 16.83 39.61
CA ALA A 12 -27.30 15.72 40.18
C ALA A 12 -28.85 15.63 40.08
N ALA A 13 -29.24 14.50 39.48
CA ALA A 13 -30.18 13.45 39.93
C ALA A 13 -31.72 13.59 39.81
N CYS A 14 -32.26 12.63 39.03
CA CYS A 14 -33.49 11.82 39.19
C CYS A 14 -34.85 12.45 39.56
N GLY A 15 -35.88 12.12 38.75
CA GLY A 15 -37.27 12.11 39.22
C GLY A 15 -38.33 12.19 38.10
N SER A 16 -38.86 11.04 37.71
CA SER A 16 -40.01 10.82 36.81
C SER A 16 -41.31 11.42 37.38
N VAL A 17 -42.17 12.04 36.55
CA VAL A 17 -43.66 11.95 36.62
C VAL A 17 -44.27 12.37 35.26
N ALA A 18 -45.19 11.55 34.74
CA ALA A 18 -46.00 11.76 33.54
C ALA A 18 -47.20 12.71 33.76
N LEU A 19 -47.72 13.36 32.70
CA LEU A 19 -49.15 13.37 32.32
C LEU A 19 -49.53 14.45 31.27
N ALA A 20 -50.44 14.03 30.38
CA ALA A 20 -51.53 14.79 29.73
C ALA A 20 -51.29 15.61 28.43
N LEU A 21 -51.76 15.00 27.33
CA LEU A 21 -52.44 15.62 26.16
C LEU A 21 -53.73 16.36 26.62
N PRO A 22 -54.32 17.36 25.88
CA PRO A 22 -54.95 17.08 24.56
C PRO A 22 -55.13 18.22 23.50
N LYS A 23 -55.17 17.75 22.24
CA LYS A 23 -56.11 18.04 21.12
C LYS A 23 -56.47 19.47 20.67
N ASN A 24 -56.31 19.71 19.35
CA ASN A 24 -57.35 19.99 18.32
C ASN A 24 -56.68 20.78 17.15
N GLY A 25 -56.95 20.58 15.86
CA GLY A 25 -57.85 19.69 15.13
C GLY A 25 -57.86 20.05 13.63
N THR A 26 -58.22 19.05 12.80
CA THR A 26 -59.01 19.10 11.52
C THR A 26 -58.42 19.83 10.30
N SER A 27 -58.45 19.38 9.04
CA SER A 27 -59.28 18.41 8.25
C SER A 27 -58.64 18.18 6.85
N LYS A 28 -58.35 16.95 6.38
CA LYS A 28 -59.12 16.03 5.46
C LYS A 28 -59.43 16.55 4.03
N PRO A 29 -59.62 15.70 2.97
CA PRO A 29 -59.69 14.22 2.91
C PRO A 29 -58.93 13.47 1.77
N HIS A 30 -58.80 12.14 1.96
CA HIS A 30 -58.42 11.06 1.01
C HIS A 30 -59.54 10.69 0.00
N PRO A 31 -59.31 9.76 -0.96
CA PRO A 31 -59.63 8.32 -0.75
C PRO A 31 -58.59 7.33 -1.36
N HIS A 32 -58.13 6.31 -0.61
CA HIS A 32 -58.53 4.87 -0.60
C HIS A 32 -57.76 3.99 -1.62
N LEU A 33 -57.31 2.74 -1.43
CA LEU A 33 -57.28 1.62 -0.44
C LEU A 33 -56.19 0.65 -1.01
N GLU A 34 -55.54 -0.34 -0.38
CA GLU A 34 -55.85 -1.15 0.81
C GLU A 34 -54.58 -1.89 1.31
N HIS A 35 -54.58 -2.27 2.58
CA HIS A 35 -53.52 -2.93 3.34
C HIS A 35 -53.69 -4.47 3.38
N HIS A 36 -52.58 -5.19 3.61
CA HIS A 36 -52.52 -6.23 4.64
C HIS A 36 -51.16 -6.21 5.37
N ARG A 37 -51.22 -6.21 6.71
CA ARG A 37 -50.10 -6.29 7.68
C ARG A 37 -50.02 -7.69 8.27
N VAL A 38 -48.85 -8.12 8.76
CA VAL A 38 -48.62 -8.57 10.17
C VAL A 38 -47.18 -8.23 10.60
N ASN A 39 -47.04 -7.84 11.88
CA ASN A 39 -45.88 -7.27 12.60
C ASN A 39 -44.79 -8.27 13.03
N ALA A 40 -43.58 -7.77 13.32
CA ALA A 40 -42.95 -7.89 14.65
C ALA A 40 -41.85 -6.82 14.85
N THR A 41 -41.84 -6.23 16.04
CA THR A 41 -41.07 -5.07 16.53
C THR A 41 -39.85 -5.48 17.37
N ALA A 42 -38.77 -4.70 17.33
CA ALA A 42 -37.93 -4.40 18.50
C ALA A 42 -37.25 -3.02 18.33
N LEU A 43 -37.26 -2.24 19.42
CA LEU A 43 -37.04 -0.79 19.47
C LEU A 43 -35.55 -0.40 19.56
N LEU A 44 -35.18 0.66 18.85
CA LEU A 44 -33.89 1.38 18.93
C LEU A 44 -34.01 2.69 19.74
N TYR A 45 -32.88 3.08 20.31
CA TYR A 45 -32.54 4.21 21.20
C TYR A 45 -32.97 5.63 20.71
N PRO A 46 -33.00 6.66 21.60
CA PRO A 46 -33.53 7.99 21.26
C PRO A 46 -32.59 8.83 20.35
N PRO A 47 -33.15 9.77 19.56
CA PRO A 47 -32.43 10.54 18.54
C PRO A 47 -31.53 11.65 19.12
N TYR A 48 -30.35 11.80 18.53
CA TYR A 48 -29.41 12.90 18.73
C TYR A 48 -29.88 14.14 17.96
N HIS A 49 -29.87 15.31 18.59
CA HIS A 49 -30.21 16.59 17.95
C HIS A 49 -29.01 17.15 17.18
N PHE A 50 -29.08 17.10 15.84
CA PHE A 50 -28.24 17.90 14.95
C PHE A 50 -28.88 19.30 14.79
N THR A 51 -28.09 20.36 14.93
CA THR A 51 -28.55 21.75 14.75
C THR A 51 -28.13 22.23 13.36
N PRO A 52 -29.05 22.42 12.39
CA PRO A 52 -28.69 22.85 11.04
C PRO A 52 -28.35 24.35 11.03
N VAL A 53 -27.22 24.72 10.42
CA VAL A 53 -26.96 26.11 10.05
C VAL A 53 -27.75 26.41 8.78
N ASN A 54 -28.71 27.33 8.88
CA ASN A 54 -29.62 27.74 7.82
C ASN A 54 -28.89 28.33 6.61
N ALA A 55 -29.09 27.73 5.43
CA ALA A 55 -28.88 28.36 4.15
C ALA A 55 -30.09 29.24 3.80
N THR A 56 -29.92 30.57 3.86
CA THR A 56 -30.74 31.50 3.07
C THR A 56 -29.90 32.66 2.56
N PHE A 57 -29.22 32.44 1.43
CA PHE A 57 -28.74 33.53 0.59
C PHE A 57 -29.45 33.46 -0.77
N LYS A 58 -30.19 34.52 -1.11
CA LYS A 58 -30.74 34.76 -2.45
C LYS A 58 -29.88 35.84 -3.13
N PRO A 59 -29.43 35.66 -4.38
CA PRO A 59 -28.68 36.70 -5.08
C PRO A 59 -29.58 37.93 -5.33
N SER A 60 -29.09 39.09 -4.92
CA SER A 60 -29.67 40.40 -5.25
C SER A 60 -29.07 40.90 -6.58
N SER A 61 -29.93 41.13 -7.57
CA SER A 61 -29.60 41.67 -8.89
C SER A 61 -29.56 43.20 -8.90
N LYS A 62 -28.43 43.82 -8.51
CA LYS A 62 -28.13 45.21 -8.88
C LYS A 62 -26.62 45.42 -9.06
N GLY A 63 -26.21 45.54 -10.32
CA GLY A 63 -24.85 45.88 -10.71
C GLY A 63 -24.52 47.37 -10.57
N LEU A 64 -23.22 47.66 -10.59
CA LEU A 64 -22.61 48.94 -10.93
C LEU A 64 -21.24 48.66 -11.60
N PRO A 65 -20.71 49.60 -12.39
CA PRO A 65 -20.31 49.33 -13.77
C PRO A 65 -18.81 49.08 -13.97
N ALA A 66 -18.51 48.36 -15.05
CA ALA A 66 -17.19 48.24 -15.64
C ALA A 66 -16.58 49.62 -16.00
N SER A 67 -15.29 49.78 -15.71
CA SER A 67 -14.35 50.71 -16.37
C SER A 67 -12.94 50.26 -15.97
N ALA A 68 -11.93 50.13 -16.83
CA ALA A 68 -11.81 50.28 -18.27
C ALA A 68 -10.68 49.32 -18.73
N LYS A 69 -10.87 48.65 -19.87
CA LYS A 69 -9.80 47.90 -20.53
C LYS A 69 -8.68 48.88 -20.91
N ASN A 70 -7.46 48.63 -20.46
CA ASN A 70 -6.31 49.34 -20.97
C ASN A 70 -5.92 48.75 -22.33
N HIS A 71 -6.41 49.39 -23.39
CA HIS A 71 -6.07 49.07 -24.78
C HIS A 71 -4.65 49.59 -25.08
N THR A 72 -3.60 48.86 -24.74
CA THR A 72 -2.25 49.19 -25.24
C THR A 72 -1.30 48.00 -25.39
N ILE A 73 -1.73 46.84 -25.89
CA ILE A 73 -0.82 45.96 -26.64
C ILE A 73 -1.62 45.31 -27.78
N HIS A 74 -1.39 45.77 -29.01
CA HIS A 74 -1.83 45.08 -30.23
C HIS A 74 -0.80 43.99 -30.59
N PRO A 75 -1.22 42.77 -30.97
CA PRO A 75 -0.33 41.76 -31.51
C PRO A 75 0.14 42.24 -32.90
N GLN A 76 1.42 42.60 -33.03
CA GLN A 76 2.00 42.91 -34.33
C GLN A 76 2.46 41.63 -35.04
N SER A 77 2.13 41.60 -36.33
CA SER A 77 2.35 40.57 -37.35
C SER A 77 3.82 40.11 -37.51
N PRO A 78 4.03 38.89 -38.06
CA PRO A 78 5.36 38.27 -38.13
C PRO A 78 6.30 39.03 -39.07
N THR A 79 7.43 39.50 -38.54
CA THR A 79 8.47 40.17 -39.33
C THR A 79 9.56 39.19 -39.77
N LYS A 80 9.51 38.91 -41.08
CA LYS A 80 10.63 38.69 -42.03
C LYS A 80 11.77 37.73 -41.64
N GLU A 81 11.78 36.61 -42.36
CA GLU A 81 12.95 35.78 -42.67
C GLU A 81 14.24 36.59 -42.93
N PRO A 82 15.38 36.16 -42.37
CA PRO A 82 16.69 36.41 -42.95
C PRO A 82 16.98 35.40 -44.08
N LYS A 83 17.25 35.94 -45.27
CA LYS A 83 17.68 35.19 -46.46
C LYS A 83 19.02 34.47 -46.25
N ASN A 84 19.05 33.21 -46.68
CA ASN A 84 20.15 32.45 -47.28
C ASN A 84 21.58 32.78 -46.82
N SER A 85 22.11 31.95 -45.94
CA SER A 85 23.47 31.45 -46.09
C SER A 85 23.40 29.94 -46.27
N THR A 86 23.92 29.47 -47.39
CA THR A 86 24.05 28.06 -47.76
C THR A 86 24.91 27.33 -46.73
N ALA A 87 24.27 26.53 -45.86
CA ALA A 87 24.92 25.48 -45.10
C ALA A 87 24.42 24.13 -45.61
N SER A 88 25.39 23.29 -46.00
CA SER A 88 25.20 21.98 -46.59
C SER A 88 24.27 21.08 -45.80
N SER A 89 23.41 20.38 -46.51
CA SER A 89 22.70 19.18 -46.08
C SER A 89 23.70 18.13 -45.56
N ASN A 90 23.92 18.09 -44.26
CA ASN A 90 24.41 16.90 -43.59
C ASN A 90 23.25 16.31 -42.81
N ASN A 91 22.63 15.34 -43.46
CA ASN A 91 21.70 14.40 -42.87
C ASN A 91 22.50 13.53 -41.88
N SER A 92 22.63 13.97 -40.62
CA SER A 92 23.12 13.13 -39.54
C SER A 92 21.93 12.67 -38.72
N THR A 93 21.33 11.56 -39.14
CA THR A 93 20.67 10.63 -38.23
C THR A 93 21.68 10.33 -37.11
N LEU A 94 21.47 10.93 -35.94
CA LEU A 94 22.16 10.53 -34.72
C LEU A 94 21.70 9.11 -34.40
N HIS A 95 22.49 8.14 -34.81
CA HIS A 95 22.32 6.75 -34.43
C HIS A 95 22.47 6.65 -32.90
N PHE A 96 21.42 6.15 -32.24
CA PHE A 96 21.27 5.96 -30.79
C PHE A 96 22.38 5.09 -30.15
N ASN A 97 23.15 4.36 -30.97
CA ASN A 97 24.19 3.43 -30.51
C ASN A 97 25.48 4.10 -29.97
N ASN A 98 25.55 5.44 -29.95
CA ASN A 98 26.74 6.17 -29.46
C ASN A 98 26.55 6.80 -28.07
N PHE A 99 25.43 6.57 -27.36
CA PHE A 99 25.22 7.09 -26.00
C PHE A 99 25.64 6.12 -24.87
N LEU A 100 26.21 4.96 -25.23
CA LEU A 100 26.74 3.95 -24.29
C LEU A 100 28.29 3.95 -24.20
N GLU A 101 28.97 5.03 -24.60
CA GLU A 101 30.26 5.29 -23.95
C GLU A 101 29.90 5.65 -22.50
N GLU A 102 30.27 4.79 -21.54
CA GLU A 102 30.28 5.12 -20.12
C GLU A 102 30.67 6.59 -19.98
N ALA A 103 29.78 7.41 -19.39
CA ALA A 103 30.05 8.83 -19.25
C ALA A 103 31.48 9.00 -18.73
N SER A 104 32.29 9.81 -19.44
CA SER A 104 33.70 10.05 -19.10
C SER A 104 33.84 10.95 -17.87
N CYS A 105 33.00 10.70 -16.87
CA CYS A 105 32.87 11.42 -15.61
C CYS A 105 33.25 10.47 -14.47
N THR A 106 33.49 11.04 -13.29
CA THR A 106 33.62 10.24 -12.09
C THR A 106 32.24 9.70 -11.72
N PRO A 107 32.06 8.38 -11.52
CA PRO A 107 30.79 7.83 -11.07
C PRO A 107 30.33 8.48 -9.77
N LEU A 108 29.03 8.73 -9.67
CA LEU A 108 28.42 9.29 -8.47
C LEU A 108 28.68 8.35 -7.28
N ALA A 109 29.33 8.87 -6.25
CA ALA A 109 29.68 8.12 -5.04
C ALA A 109 29.39 8.98 -3.79
N PRO A 110 28.78 8.42 -2.73
CA PRO A 110 28.52 9.15 -1.50
C PRO A 110 29.79 9.72 -0.85
N THR A 111 29.76 10.99 -0.46
CA THR A 111 30.84 11.66 0.29
C THR A 111 30.43 12.03 1.72
N ASN A 112 29.14 11.93 2.05
CA ASN A 112 28.52 12.21 3.35
C ASN A 112 28.98 13.54 3.97
N PRO A 113 28.71 14.69 3.30
CA PRO A 113 29.12 16.00 3.78
C PRO A 113 28.41 16.36 5.10
N GLY A 114 29.09 17.14 5.95
CA GLY A 114 28.49 17.65 7.20
C GLY A 114 27.41 18.73 6.99
N THR A 115 27.39 19.36 5.82
CA THR A 115 26.39 20.37 5.43
C THR A 115 25.54 19.80 4.32
N PHE A 116 24.21 19.92 4.47
CA PHE A 116 23.28 19.50 3.44
C PHE A 116 23.43 20.37 2.18
N TRP A 117 23.55 19.76 1.01
CA TRP A 117 23.75 20.48 -0.26
C TRP A 117 22.68 21.55 -0.51
N TYR A 118 21.44 21.27 -0.08
CA TYR A 118 20.30 22.17 -0.24
C TYR A 118 20.45 23.48 0.53
N GLU A 119 21.31 23.57 1.54
CA GLU A 119 21.58 24.83 2.24
C GLU A 119 22.48 25.77 1.42
N SER A 120 23.31 25.20 0.55
CA SER A 120 24.42 25.90 -0.10
C SER A 120 24.26 26.04 -1.61
N ILE A 121 23.32 25.31 -2.21
CA ILE A 121 23.06 25.41 -3.64
C ILE A 121 22.50 26.78 -3.99
N ASP A 122 22.76 27.24 -5.22
CA ASP A 122 22.18 28.49 -5.70
C ASP A 122 20.67 28.32 -5.87
N HIS A 123 19.89 29.05 -5.07
CA HIS A 123 18.42 29.05 -5.12
C HIS A 123 17.93 30.13 -6.08
N ASN A 124 17.88 29.77 -7.37
CA ASN A 124 17.42 30.61 -8.47
C ASN A 124 16.04 30.16 -9.02
N GLY A 125 15.22 29.57 -8.14
CA GLY A 125 13.83 29.21 -8.39
C GLY A 125 12.91 30.42 -8.62
N LEU A 126 11.85 30.22 -9.41
CA LEU A 126 10.89 31.23 -9.84
C LEU A 126 9.46 30.76 -9.59
N ALA A 127 8.55 31.72 -9.39
CA ALA A 127 7.11 31.53 -9.47
C ALA A 127 6.60 32.30 -10.71
N PRO A 128 6.63 31.69 -11.92
CA PRO A 128 6.55 32.42 -13.19
C PRO A 128 5.21 33.13 -13.44
N PHE A 129 4.15 32.73 -12.72
CA PHE A 129 2.79 33.27 -12.91
C PHE A 129 2.38 34.31 -11.86
N ILE A 130 3.27 34.68 -10.94
CA ILE A 130 3.03 35.84 -10.05
C ILE A 130 3.41 37.13 -10.79
N GLU A 131 2.47 38.08 -10.87
CA GLU A 131 2.73 39.39 -11.44
C GLU A 131 3.73 40.22 -10.60
N GLY A 132 4.74 40.80 -11.26
CA GLY A 132 5.75 41.68 -10.65
C GLY A 132 7.04 40.96 -10.22
N SER A 133 8.17 41.66 -10.29
CA SER A 133 9.46 41.10 -9.86
C SER A 133 9.54 40.95 -8.34
N GLY A 134 10.15 39.86 -7.86
CA GLY A 134 10.64 39.76 -6.48
C GLY A 134 9.91 38.78 -5.56
N TYR A 135 9.21 37.77 -6.08
CA TYR A 135 8.78 36.64 -5.26
C TYR A 135 9.94 35.67 -5.05
N THR A 136 10.25 35.35 -3.80
CA THR A 136 11.34 34.44 -3.43
C THR A 136 10.76 33.09 -3.03
N VAL A 137 11.12 31.99 -3.71
CA VAL A 137 10.62 30.64 -3.38
C VAL A 137 11.34 30.04 -2.17
N PHE A 138 12.67 30.01 -2.18
CA PHE A 138 13.46 29.49 -1.07
C PHE A 138 13.68 30.54 0.02
N ARG A 139 13.37 30.19 1.27
CA ARG A 139 13.45 31.10 2.42
C ARG A 139 14.11 30.38 3.58
N ASN A 140 15.34 30.77 3.91
CA ASN A 140 16.00 30.30 5.13
C ASN A 140 15.45 31.10 6.32
N VAL A 141 14.93 30.41 7.34
CA VAL A 141 14.35 31.08 8.52
C VAL A 141 15.33 32.02 9.25
N LYS A 142 16.64 31.77 9.15
CA LYS A 142 17.67 32.63 9.73
C LYS A 142 17.79 33.99 9.04
N ASP A 143 17.48 34.07 7.74
CA ASP A 143 17.44 35.33 7.00
C ASP A 143 16.29 36.24 7.45
N PHE A 144 15.25 35.64 8.05
CA PHE A 144 14.11 36.34 8.66
C PHE A 144 14.32 36.63 10.16
N GLY A 145 15.51 36.32 10.69
CA GLY A 145 15.92 36.67 12.05
C GLY A 145 15.83 35.55 13.07
N ALA A 146 15.41 34.34 12.67
CA ALA A 146 15.37 33.19 13.57
C ALA A 146 16.79 32.85 14.05
N LYS A 147 16.93 32.47 15.32
CA LYS A 147 18.23 32.15 15.92
C LYS A 147 18.49 30.65 15.97
N GLY A 148 17.46 29.84 16.23
CA GLY A 148 17.64 28.41 16.40
C GLY A 148 18.55 28.04 17.58
N ASP A 149 18.63 28.91 18.60
CA ASP A 149 19.55 28.79 19.74
C ASP A 149 18.96 28.05 20.95
N GLY A 150 17.67 27.67 20.90
CA GLY A 150 16.96 27.00 21.99
C GLY A 150 16.44 27.92 23.08
N SER A 151 16.51 29.25 22.90
CA SER A 151 16.11 30.23 23.91
C SER A 151 15.37 31.45 23.36
N THR A 152 15.75 31.93 22.17
CA THR A 152 15.09 33.04 21.49
C THR A 152 13.73 32.60 20.96
N ASP A 153 12.71 33.45 21.11
CA ASP A 153 11.40 33.22 20.49
C ASP A 153 11.49 33.50 18.98
N ASP A 154 11.51 32.43 18.20
CA ASP A 154 11.64 32.45 16.75
C ASP A 154 10.27 32.51 16.02
N SER A 155 9.15 32.57 16.75
CA SER A 155 7.79 32.52 16.16
C SER A 155 7.57 33.58 15.08
N ILE A 156 7.98 34.82 15.36
CA ILE A 156 7.77 35.94 14.43
C ILE A 156 8.66 35.79 13.20
N ALA A 157 9.92 35.40 13.37
CA ALA A 157 10.84 35.23 12.25
C ALA A 157 10.35 34.13 11.29
N ILE A 158 9.91 33.00 11.83
CA ILE A 158 9.43 31.87 11.03
C ILE A 158 8.10 32.21 10.34
N GLN A 159 7.15 32.82 11.05
CA GLN A 159 5.90 33.25 10.40
C GLN A 159 6.14 34.31 9.33
N ASN A 160 7.10 35.22 9.53
CA ASN A 160 7.50 36.19 8.51
C ASN A 160 8.07 35.51 7.27
N ALA A 161 8.88 34.44 7.44
CA ALA A 161 9.34 33.64 6.31
C ALA A 161 8.16 33.01 5.56
N ILE A 162 7.18 32.43 6.26
CA ILE A 162 5.99 31.85 5.64
C ILE A 162 5.13 32.89 4.91
N ASN A 163 4.95 34.07 5.50
CA ASN A 163 4.07 35.12 4.97
C ASN A 163 4.70 35.92 3.82
N ALA A 164 6.03 35.88 3.68
CA ALA A 164 6.75 36.63 2.66
C ALA A 164 6.21 36.32 1.25
N GLY A 165 5.59 37.34 0.64
CA GLY A 165 4.97 37.26 -0.68
C GLY A 165 5.69 38.14 -1.70
N SER A 166 4.93 38.68 -2.65
CA SER A 166 5.43 39.63 -3.63
C SER A 166 5.45 41.06 -3.06
N SER A 167 5.89 42.02 -3.87
CA SER A 167 5.79 43.45 -3.52
C SER A 167 4.36 43.96 -3.37
N GLN A 168 3.35 43.21 -3.85
CA GLN A 168 1.95 43.63 -3.86
C GLN A 168 1.13 42.94 -2.77
N ASN A 169 1.34 41.63 -2.57
CA ASN A 169 0.53 40.83 -1.67
C ASN A 169 1.41 39.93 -0.81
N SER A 170 1.03 39.74 0.45
CA SER A 170 1.57 38.70 1.32
C SER A 170 0.86 37.36 1.07
N ARG A 171 1.49 36.24 1.41
CA ARG A 171 0.92 34.90 1.13
C ARG A 171 -0.37 34.64 1.90
N ASP A 172 -0.48 35.19 3.11
CA ASP A 172 -1.66 35.07 3.97
C ASP A 172 -2.90 35.78 3.42
N SER A 173 -2.77 36.60 2.36
CA SER A 173 -3.90 37.28 1.74
C SER A 173 -4.79 36.39 0.87
N GLY A 174 -4.33 35.20 0.48
CA GLY A 174 -5.00 34.34 -0.50
C GLY A 174 -4.93 34.85 -1.95
N ALA A 175 -4.23 35.95 -2.21
CA ALA A 175 -4.23 36.62 -3.52
C ALA A 175 -3.49 35.87 -4.65
N PHE A 176 -2.80 34.77 -4.34
CA PHE A 176 -2.00 34.01 -5.30
C PHE A 176 -2.65 32.71 -5.75
N GLY A 177 -3.90 32.44 -5.35
CA GLY A 177 -4.51 31.14 -5.56
C GLY A 177 -3.78 30.03 -4.80
N SER A 178 -4.07 28.78 -5.18
CA SER A 178 -3.49 27.60 -4.53
C SER A 178 -2.16 27.18 -5.13
N THR A 179 -1.86 27.53 -6.40
CA THR A 179 -0.66 27.05 -7.10
C THR A 179 0.36 28.16 -7.37
N GLY A 180 -0.07 29.42 -7.34
CA GLY A 180 0.78 30.55 -7.72
C GLY A 180 1.93 30.87 -6.76
N SER A 181 1.86 30.50 -5.47
CA SER A 181 2.82 30.96 -4.44
C SER A 181 3.59 29.84 -3.70
N PRO A 182 4.40 29.03 -4.41
CA PRO A 182 5.21 27.99 -3.78
C PRO A 182 6.23 28.57 -2.80
N ALA A 183 6.30 28.01 -1.61
CA ALA A 183 7.17 28.50 -0.55
C ALA A 183 7.95 27.40 0.15
N VAL A 184 9.27 27.36 -0.07
CA VAL A 184 10.16 26.51 0.70
C VAL A 184 10.67 27.27 1.92
N ILE A 185 10.35 26.78 3.10
CA ILE A 185 10.78 27.31 4.38
C ILE A 185 11.86 26.37 4.93
N TYR A 186 13.11 26.75 4.72
CA TYR A 186 14.26 25.94 5.11
C TYR A 186 14.67 26.23 6.55
N PHE A 187 14.82 25.16 7.33
CA PHE A 187 15.32 25.18 8.70
C PHE A 187 16.73 24.56 8.73
N PRO A 188 17.79 25.37 8.84
CA PRO A 188 19.11 24.86 9.18
C PRO A 188 19.07 24.16 10.54
N GLN A 189 20.08 23.32 10.84
CA GLN A 189 20.25 22.74 12.16
C GLN A 189 20.10 23.80 13.28
N GLY A 190 19.32 23.48 14.30
CA GLY A 190 19.05 24.36 15.43
C GLY A 190 17.84 23.93 16.27
N LYS A 191 17.61 24.67 17.35
CA LYS A 191 16.42 24.56 18.21
C LYS A 191 15.63 25.87 18.15
N TYR A 192 14.51 25.86 17.46
CA TYR A 192 13.67 27.02 17.22
C TYR A 192 12.54 27.03 18.24
N VAL A 193 12.66 27.87 19.27
CA VAL A 193 11.65 27.96 20.34
C VAL A 193 10.55 28.90 19.88
N LEU A 194 9.31 28.44 19.99
CA LEU A 194 8.12 29.20 19.63
C LEU A 194 7.34 29.54 20.89
N GLN A 195 6.85 30.78 21.01
CA GLN A 195 5.87 31.17 22.03
C GLN A 195 4.48 31.39 21.41
N LYS A 196 4.33 31.22 20.10
CA LYS A 196 3.06 31.35 19.35
C LYS A 196 2.97 30.28 18.27
N PRO A 197 1.75 29.90 17.83
CA PRO A 197 1.56 28.98 16.73
C PRO A 197 2.16 29.52 15.43
N ILE A 198 2.54 28.60 14.56
CA ILE A 198 2.83 28.87 13.15
C ILE A 198 1.64 28.41 12.30
N GLN A 199 1.23 29.25 11.35
CA GLN A 199 0.20 28.96 10.36
C GLN A 199 0.87 28.71 9.00
N MET A 200 0.66 27.53 8.43
CA MET A 200 0.99 27.25 7.02
C MET A 200 -0.12 27.77 6.10
N TYR A 201 0.25 28.03 4.85
CA TYR A 201 -0.67 28.29 3.76
C TYR A 201 -0.46 27.23 2.68
N ILE A 202 -1.43 27.02 1.79
CA ILE A 202 -1.28 26.08 0.69
C ILE A 202 -0.01 26.37 -0.12
N ASN A 203 0.62 25.33 -0.66
CA ASN A 203 1.88 25.45 -1.39
C ASN A 203 3.09 25.83 -0.50
N THR A 204 3.06 25.44 0.79
CA THR A 204 4.18 25.62 1.73
C THR A 204 4.91 24.30 1.96
N PHE A 205 6.24 24.32 1.86
CA PHE A 205 7.14 23.20 2.08
C PHE A 205 8.13 23.54 3.20
N ILE A 206 7.94 22.97 4.39
CA ILE A 206 8.89 23.09 5.49
C ILE A 206 9.96 21.99 5.32
N ILE A 207 11.22 22.40 5.17
CA ILE A 207 12.33 21.47 4.94
C ILE A 207 13.40 21.69 6.01
N GLY A 208 13.63 20.68 6.84
CA GLY A 208 14.77 20.65 7.76
C GLY A 208 16.03 20.04 7.14
N ASP A 209 17.18 20.39 7.70
CA ASP A 209 18.45 19.69 7.44
C ASP A 209 18.34 18.19 7.86
N PRO A 210 18.43 17.23 6.93
CA PRO A 210 18.34 15.80 7.24
C PRO A 210 19.57 15.25 7.97
N ASN A 211 20.75 15.87 7.85
CA ASN A 211 21.96 15.43 8.54
C ASN A 211 21.83 15.65 10.05
N ASN A 212 21.19 16.75 10.45
CA ASN A 212 20.86 17.05 11.84
C ASN A 212 19.50 17.77 11.94
N ARG A 213 18.43 16.98 12.03
CA ARG A 213 17.05 17.48 12.03
C ARG A 213 16.83 18.62 13.04
N PRO A 214 16.40 19.81 12.59
CA PRO A 214 16.09 20.92 13.47
C PRO A 214 14.85 20.64 14.33
N GLN A 215 14.81 21.29 15.50
CA GLN A 215 13.70 21.18 16.44
C GLN A 215 12.79 22.41 16.34
N ILE A 216 11.51 22.18 16.10
CA ILE A 216 10.46 23.19 16.29
C ILE A 216 9.83 22.91 17.66
N GLN A 217 10.10 23.79 18.63
CA GLN A 217 9.81 23.53 20.03
C GLN A 217 8.81 24.54 20.61
N ALA A 218 7.72 24.05 21.20
CA ALA A 218 6.85 24.89 22.01
C ALA A 218 7.59 25.33 23.29
N GLY A 219 7.66 26.64 23.54
CA GLY A 219 8.26 27.23 24.73
C GLY A 219 7.34 27.16 25.94
N SER A 220 7.88 27.27 27.15
CA SER A 220 7.11 27.20 28.40
C SER A 220 6.05 28.29 28.57
N SER A 221 6.10 29.35 27.76
CA SER A 221 5.14 30.47 27.76
C SER A 221 4.31 30.51 26.47
N PHE A 222 4.23 29.38 25.75
CA PHE A 222 3.48 29.27 24.51
C PHE A 222 2.02 29.68 24.69
N SER A 223 1.52 30.51 23.77
CA SER A 223 0.13 30.96 23.74
C SER A 223 -0.64 30.24 22.65
N GLY A 224 -1.49 29.29 23.04
CA GLY A 224 -2.30 28.48 22.14
C GLY A 224 -2.33 27.01 22.55
N SER A 225 -3.06 26.19 21.81
CA SER A 225 -3.18 24.75 22.05
C SER A 225 -2.61 23.90 20.91
N THR A 226 -2.14 24.52 19.83
CA THR A 226 -1.58 23.84 18.66
C THR A 226 -0.28 24.53 18.26
N LEU A 227 0.78 23.78 17.98
CA LEU A 227 2.09 24.35 17.61
C LEU A 227 2.15 24.76 16.13
N VAL A 228 1.71 23.90 15.22
CA VAL A 228 1.66 24.18 13.77
C VAL A 228 0.29 23.85 13.20
N PHE A 229 -0.27 24.77 12.42
CA PHE A 229 -1.48 24.58 11.63
C PHE A 229 -1.14 24.33 10.17
N GLY A 230 -1.49 23.16 9.65
CA GLY A 230 -1.25 22.76 8.26
C GLY A 230 -2.34 23.21 7.28
N LYS A 231 -3.59 23.28 7.73
CA LYS A 231 -4.71 23.73 6.89
C LYS A 231 -4.61 25.23 6.58
N ASP A 232 -4.75 25.59 5.32
CA ASP A 232 -4.87 27.00 4.91
C ASP A 232 -6.24 27.57 5.34
N PRO A 233 -6.28 28.61 6.20
CA PRO A 233 -7.53 29.20 6.65
C PRO A 233 -8.27 30.00 5.56
N ASN A 234 -7.62 30.28 4.42
CA ASN A 234 -8.25 30.93 3.28
C ASN A 234 -9.09 29.98 2.43
N LEU A 235 -8.93 28.66 2.61
CA LEU A 235 -9.69 27.64 1.90
C LEU A 235 -10.96 27.27 2.66
N GLY A 236 -12.05 27.08 1.90
CA GLY A 236 -13.37 26.74 2.46
C GLY A 236 -13.44 25.34 3.06
N SER A 237 -12.57 24.43 2.60
CA SER A 237 -12.53 23.02 3.00
C SER A 237 -11.09 22.53 3.15
N SER A 238 -10.88 21.58 4.06
CA SER A 238 -9.63 20.81 4.15
C SER A 238 -9.43 19.90 2.94
N THR A 239 -10.52 19.55 2.22
CA THR A 239 -10.46 18.75 0.99
C THR A 239 -9.66 19.42 -0.12
N ASP A 240 -9.46 20.74 -0.05
CA ASP A 240 -8.79 21.52 -1.09
C ASP A 240 -7.34 21.90 -0.67
N CYS A 241 -6.89 21.44 0.50
CA CYS A 241 -5.56 21.75 1.05
C CYS A 241 -4.49 20.83 0.45
N PHE A 242 -4.08 21.12 -0.78
CA PHE A 242 -3.13 20.33 -1.58
C PHE A 242 -1.67 20.83 -1.49
N TYR A 243 -0.76 20.17 -2.21
CA TYR A 243 0.57 20.68 -2.61
C TYR A 243 1.44 21.25 -1.48
N SER A 244 1.41 20.66 -0.29
CA SER A 244 2.12 21.19 0.89
C SER A 244 2.91 20.10 1.59
N GLY A 245 4.08 20.44 2.15
CA GLY A 245 5.02 19.45 2.66
C GLY A 245 5.70 19.84 3.96
N ILE A 246 6.04 18.84 4.77
CA ILE A 246 6.97 18.95 5.90
C ILE A 246 7.91 17.74 5.85
N LYS A 247 9.22 18.00 5.77
CA LYS A 247 10.25 16.96 5.86
C LYS A 247 11.35 17.30 6.85
N ASN A 248 11.86 16.27 7.52
CA ASN A 248 13.08 16.31 8.35
C ASN A 248 12.96 17.20 9.61
N ILE A 249 11.81 17.25 10.28
CA ILE A 249 11.59 18.09 11.47
C ILE A 249 11.42 17.24 12.75
N ILE A 250 11.91 17.75 13.87
CA ILE A 250 11.54 17.27 15.20
C ILE A 250 10.58 18.28 15.85
N PHE A 251 9.33 17.92 16.05
CA PHE A 251 8.37 18.71 16.82
C PHE A 251 8.50 18.37 18.30
N VAL A 252 8.63 19.39 19.16
CA VAL A 252 8.89 19.21 20.60
C VAL A 252 7.88 19.97 21.44
N SER A 253 7.26 19.29 22.41
CA SER A 253 6.30 19.89 23.35
C SER A 253 6.68 19.73 24.83
N THR A 254 7.89 19.25 25.12
CA THR A 254 8.31 18.87 26.48
C THR A 254 8.37 20.01 27.49
N ALA A 255 8.37 21.28 27.04
CA ALA A 255 8.28 22.44 27.92
C ALA A 255 6.83 22.83 28.30
N ILE A 256 5.83 22.24 27.64
CA ILE A 256 4.42 22.40 27.99
C ILE A 256 4.06 21.39 29.08
N SER A 257 3.29 21.83 30.08
CA SER A 257 2.84 20.98 31.18
C SER A 257 2.09 19.76 30.68
N ALA A 258 2.45 18.57 31.16
CA ALA A 258 1.83 17.31 30.78
C ALA A 258 0.30 17.28 31.00
N SER A 259 -0.24 18.10 31.90
CA SER A 259 -1.69 18.22 32.14
C SER A 259 -2.44 19.09 31.12
N THR A 260 -1.74 19.83 30.26
CA THR A 260 -2.33 20.72 29.26
C THR A 260 -2.69 19.94 28.00
N THR A 261 -3.91 20.13 27.48
CA THR A 261 -4.25 19.61 26.14
C THR A 261 -3.48 20.41 25.09
N PHE A 262 -2.64 19.75 24.31
CA PHE A 262 -1.77 20.39 23.33
C PHE A 262 -1.56 19.51 22.10
N THR A 263 -1.59 20.08 20.90
CA THR A 263 -1.36 19.39 19.63
C THR A 263 -0.09 19.92 18.96
N LEU A 264 0.79 19.04 18.48
CA LEU A 264 2.02 19.47 17.82
C LEU A 264 1.75 19.86 16.36
N LEU A 265 0.92 19.08 15.65
CA LEU A 265 0.57 19.36 14.26
C LEU A 265 -0.92 19.15 14.02
N ASP A 266 -1.59 20.18 13.53
CA ASP A 266 -2.84 20.03 12.80
C ASP A 266 -2.52 19.74 11.33
N TRP A 267 -2.85 18.53 10.87
CA TRP A 267 -2.59 18.03 9.52
C TRP A 267 -3.89 17.75 8.75
N SER A 268 -4.86 18.67 8.86
CA SER A 268 -6.08 18.63 8.05
C SER A 268 -5.83 19.04 6.59
N VAL A 269 -5.34 18.08 5.80
CA VAL A 269 -4.91 18.26 4.41
C VAL A 269 -5.41 17.17 3.47
N SER A 270 -5.12 17.32 2.17
CA SER A 270 -5.55 16.43 1.08
C SER A 270 -4.37 15.88 0.25
N GLN A 271 -4.63 15.43 -0.98
CA GLN A 271 -3.66 14.84 -1.90
C GLN A 271 -2.50 15.81 -2.25
N ALA A 272 -1.41 15.23 -2.79
CA ALA A 272 -0.14 15.89 -3.04
C ALA A 272 0.41 16.64 -1.83
N THR A 273 0.20 16.09 -0.63
CA THR A 273 0.87 16.56 0.58
C THR A 273 1.88 15.54 1.06
N GLN A 274 2.93 16.02 1.74
CA GLN A 274 4.02 15.17 2.21
C GLN A 274 4.30 15.45 3.68
N LEU A 275 4.24 14.44 4.53
CA LEU A 275 4.81 14.49 5.88
C LEU A 275 5.78 13.32 6.02
N LEU A 276 7.07 13.64 6.05
CA LEU A 276 8.13 12.65 5.89
C LEU A 276 9.27 12.85 6.90
N ASN A 277 9.80 11.76 7.45
CA ASN A 277 11.01 11.78 8.28
C ASN A 277 10.91 12.76 9.47
N CYS A 278 9.77 12.79 10.14
CA CYS A 278 9.52 13.67 11.28
C CYS A 278 9.43 12.91 12.60
N LYS A 279 9.80 13.59 13.70
CA LYS A 279 9.66 13.07 15.08
C LYS A 279 8.74 13.98 15.88
N PHE A 280 7.86 13.40 16.69
CA PHE A 280 6.98 14.08 17.64
C PHE A 280 7.40 13.70 19.06
N ASP A 281 8.01 14.66 19.76
CA ASP A 281 8.60 14.48 21.10
C ASP A 281 7.71 15.14 22.17
N MET A 282 6.98 14.30 22.90
CA MET A 282 5.97 14.69 23.89
C MET A 282 6.34 14.16 25.28
N PRO A 283 5.93 14.83 26.37
CA PRO A 283 6.08 14.27 27.71
C PRO A 283 5.28 12.97 27.87
N ASP A 284 5.83 12.01 28.62
CA ASP A 284 5.14 10.79 29.02
C ASP A 284 3.86 11.09 29.80
N SER A 285 2.84 10.24 29.62
CA SER A 285 1.56 10.35 30.34
C SER A 285 0.90 11.75 30.27
N SER A 286 1.19 12.52 29.21
CA SER A 286 0.64 13.87 29.02
C SER A 286 -0.74 13.86 28.36
N GLN A 287 -1.37 15.03 28.23
CA GLN A 287 -2.57 15.29 27.42
C GLN A 287 -2.21 15.77 25.99
N HIS A 288 -0.98 15.51 25.54
CA HIS A 288 -0.49 15.99 24.25
C HIS A 288 -0.85 15.02 23.12
N THR A 289 -1.08 15.57 21.92
CA THR A 289 -1.32 14.83 20.68
C THR A 289 -0.25 15.18 19.67
N GLY A 290 0.35 14.18 19.02
CA GLY A 290 1.34 14.41 17.97
C GLY A 290 0.71 15.08 16.76
N ILE A 291 -0.14 14.34 16.04
CA ILE A 291 -0.91 14.81 14.88
C ILE A 291 -2.40 14.77 15.19
N ALA A 292 -3.15 15.80 14.81
CA ALA A 292 -4.60 15.79 14.75
C ALA A 292 -5.10 16.29 13.40
N MET A 293 -6.29 15.83 12.98
CA MET A 293 -6.95 16.28 11.75
C MET A 293 -8.36 16.82 12.07
N PRO A 294 -8.49 17.87 12.90
CA PRO A 294 -9.78 18.31 13.44
C PRO A 294 -10.80 18.74 12.38
N GLU A 295 -10.35 19.09 11.18
CA GLU A 295 -11.20 19.53 10.06
C GLU A 295 -11.33 18.47 8.97
N GLY A 296 -10.93 17.22 9.21
CA GLY A 296 -10.94 16.19 8.18
C GLY A 296 -9.81 16.36 7.14
N GLY A 297 -10.01 15.78 5.96
CA GLY A 297 -9.12 15.89 4.80
C GLY A 297 -9.36 14.74 3.80
N SER A 298 -8.55 14.70 2.74
CA SER A 298 -8.50 13.62 1.74
C SER A 298 -7.04 13.28 1.36
N GLY A 299 -6.23 12.97 2.36
CA GLY A 299 -4.80 12.71 2.15
C GLY A 299 -4.53 11.31 1.61
N THR A 300 -3.40 11.12 0.94
CA THR A 300 -3.00 9.79 0.44
C THR A 300 -2.08 9.07 1.43
N MET A 301 -1.04 9.75 1.94
CA MET A 301 -0.08 9.10 2.82
C MET A 301 0.77 10.05 3.69
N ILE A 302 1.32 9.48 4.77
CA ILE A 302 2.40 10.03 5.60
C ILE A 302 3.37 8.88 5.89
N GLY A 303 4.65 9.18 6.09
CA GLY A 303 5.59 8.10 6.34
C GLY A 303 6.90 8.47 7.02
N ASN A 304 7.60 7.43 7.47
CA ASN A 304 8.88 7.52 8.17
C ASN A 304 8.78 8.42 9.42
N LEU A 305 7.77 8.17 10.26
CA LEU A 305 7.43 9.02 11.42
C LEU A 305 7.72 8.33 12.76
N GLN A 306 8.14 9.12 13.75
CA GLN A 306 8.36 8.64 15.11
C GLN A 306 7.56 9.45 16.13
N PHE A 307 6.84 8.79 17.03
CA PHE A 307 6.10 9.40 18.12
C PHE A 307 6.65 8.92 19.47
N VAL A 308 6.97 9.85 20.36
CA VAL A 308 7.50 9.57 21.70
C VAL A 308 6.63 10.26 22.76
N GLY A 309 6.16 9.50 23.75
CA GLY A 309 5.29 9.98 24.82
C GLY A 309 3.90 10.40 24.32
N GLY A 310 3.18 11.20 25.11
CA GLY A 310 1.89 11.76 24.69
C GLY A 310 0.65 10.91 24.99
N LYS A 311 -0.51 11.56 24.92
CA LYS A 311 -1.82 10.89 25.02
C LYS A 311 -2.13 10.12 23.75
N ILE A 312 -1.94 10.76 22.60
CA ILE A 312 -2.27 10.23 21.28
C ILE A 312 -1.10 10.53 20.35
N GLY A 313 -0.57 9.52 19.65
CA GLY A 313 0.37 9.75 18.56
C GLY A 313 -0.33 10.47 17.40
N ILE A 314 -1.31 9.82 16.79
CA ILE A 314 -2.13 10.35 15.69
C ILE A 314 -3.62 10.26 16.05
N ASN A 315 -4.30 11.40 16.07
CA ASN A 315 -5.76 11.48 16.05
C ASN A 315 -6.24 11.67 14.61
N MET A 316 -6.60 10.55 13.98
CA MET A 316 -6.91 10.49 12.56
C MET A 316 -8.38 10.81 12.29
N SER A 317 -8.60 11.77 11.38
CA SER A 317 -9.89 12.08 10.81
C SER A 317 -9.67 12.49 9.37
N ASN A 318 -9.91 11.56 8.44
CA ASN A 318 -9.69 11.77 7.01
C ASN A 318 -10.68 10.92 6.22
N GLN A 319 -10.74 11.06 4.89
CA GLN A 319 -11.49 10.12 4.05
C GLN A 319 -10.69 8.82 3.89
N GLN A 320 -9.40 8.93 3.63
CA GLN A 320 -8.49 7.82 3.42
C GLN A 320 -7.08 8.15 3.87
N TYR A 321 -6.26 7.14 4.15
CA TYR A 321 -4.84 7.36 4.45
C TYR A 321 -4.01 6.06 4.41
N LEU A 322 -2.78 6.15 3.92
CA LEU A 322 -1.72 5.16 4.15
C LEU A 322 -0.71 5.67 5.20
N LEU A 323 -0.37 4.81 6.17
CA LEU A 323 0.77 5.02 7.06
C LEU A 323 1.91 4.07 6.68
N LYS A 324 3.08 4.63 6.35
CA LYS A 324 4.26 3.85 5.97
C LYS A 324 5.42 4.08 6.94
N ASP A 325 6.00 3.02 7.50
CA ASP A 325 7.15 3.10 8.41
C ASP A 325 6.96 4.09 9.58
N ILE A 326 5.94 3.84 10.41
CA ILE A 326 5.70 4.63 11.62
C ILE A 326 6.08 3.85 12.88
N THR A 327 6.53 4.56 13.92
CA THR A 327 6.83 3.98 15.24
C THR A 327 6.20 4.82 16.35
N PHE A 328 5.60 4.13 17.32
CA PHE A 328 5.03 4.72 18.54
C PHE A 328 5.76 4.18 19.77
N ASP A 329 6.26 5.08 20.61
CA ASP A 329 6.97 4.73 21.85
C ASP A 329 6.40 5.55 23.02
N GLY A 330 5.85 4.89 24.03
CA GLY A 330 5.32 5.56 25.22
C GLY A 330 4.04 6.38 25.03
N CYS A 331 3.38 6.32 23.87
CA CYS A 331 2.05 6.90 23.68
C CYS A 331 1.00 6.12 24.49
N ASN A 332 0.02 6.79 25.11
CA ASN A 332 -1.12 6.07 25.71
C ASN A 332 -1.98 5.36 24.64
N VAL A 333 -2.10 6.02 23.47
CA VAL A 333 -2.72 5.49 22.25
C VAL A 333 -1.81 5.87 21.09
N GLY A 334 -1.34 4.90 20.29
CA GLY A 334 -0.57 5.21 19.09
C GLY A 334 -1.45 5.92 18.06
N ILE A 335 -2.50 5.23 17.61
CA ILE A 335 -3.45 5.76 16.63
C ILE A 335 -4.87 5.70 17.21
N PHE A 336 -5.54 6.86 17.21
CA PHE A 336 -6.95 7.00 17.49
C PHE A 336 -7.70 7.44 16.23
N ILE A 337 -8.63 6.62 15.75
CA ILE A 337 -9.41 6.92 14.54
C ILE A 337 -10.74 7.54 14.94
N SER A 338 -10.87 8.84 14.69
CA SER A 338 -12.11 9.61 14.83
C SER A 338 -13.03 9.43 13.63
N HIS A 339 -12.47 9.42 12.41
CA HIS A 339 -13.18 9.15 11.16
C HIS A 339 -12.22 8.67 10.07
N VAL A 340 -12.51 7.55 9.42
CA VAL A 340 -11.84 7.16 8.15
C VAL A 340 -12.73 6.22 7.34
N SER A 341 -12.81 6.41 6.03
CA SER A 341 -13.53 5.49 5.15
C SER A 341 -12.65 4.30 4.78
N CYS A 342 -11.39 4.52 4.38
CA CYS A 342 -10.44 3.42 4.11
C CYS A 342 -9.03 3.74 4.59
N PHE A 343 -8.36 2.76 5.19
CA PHE A 343 -7.10 2.99 5.87
C PHE A 343 -6.18 1.78 5.76
N SER A 344 -4.91 2.02 5.46
CA SER A 344 -3.87 0.97 5.38
C SER A 344 -2.63 1.36 6.18
N GLU A 345 -2.02 0.37 6.84
CA GLU A 345 -0.76 0.50 7.55
C GLU A 345 0.26 -0.48 6.96
N LEU A 346 1.43 0.03 6.55
CA LEU A 346 2.61 -0.74 6.14
C LEU A 346 3.78 -0.34 7.05
N MET A 347 3.94 -0.99 8.20
CA MET A 347 4.73 -0.42 9.31
C MET A 347 5.63 -1.43 9.98
N ASN A 348 6.66 -0.98 10.69
CA ASN A 348 7.56 -1.87 11.45
C ASN A 348 7.14 -2.06 12.92
N HIS A 349 6.54 -1.08 13.60
CA HIS A 349 6.11 -1.20 15.01
C HIS A 349 4.83 -0.38 15.29
N SER A 350 3.77 -0.95 15.86
CA SER A 350 2.51 -0.24 16.13
C SER A 350 1.82 -0.61 17.44
N ALA A 351 1.03 0.32 17.97
CA ALA A 351 0.04 0.13 19.03
C ALA A 351 -1.24 0.87 18.61
N THR A 352 -2.17 0.17 17.98
CA THR A 352 -3.46 0.74 17.56
C THR A 352 -4.46 0.59 18.73
N SER A 353 -5.27 1.60 19.01
CA SER A 353 -6.46 1.40 19.84
C SER A 353 -7.61 2.01 19.10
N GLY A 354 -8.20 1.24 18.20
CA GLY A 354 -9.25 1.75 17.35
C GLY A 354 -10.49 2.21 18.14
N GLY A 355 -11.13 3.20 17.52
CA GLY A 355 -12.56 3.19 17.26
C GLY A 355 -13.48 3.49 18.43
N ALA A 356 -13.58 4.76 18.84
CA ALA A 356 -14.88 5.31 19.27
C ALA A 356 -15.61 6.06 18.11
N GLY A 357 -14.94 6.25 16.95
CA GLY A 357 -15.41 6.98 15.77
C GLY A 357 -16.09 6.12 14.67
N ASN A 358 -16.34 6.70 13.49
CA ASN A 358 -16.87 6.00 12.31
C ASN A 358 -15.71 5.52 11.44
N VAL A 359 -15.53 4.21 11.31
CA VAL A 359 -14.43 3.58 10.56
C VAL A 359 -15.04 2.69 9.48
N GLY A 360 -14.65 2.86 8.23
CA GLY A 360 -15.04 1.94 7.16
C GLY A 360 -14.19 0.67 7.23
N SER A 361 -12.89 0.77 6.93
CA SER A 361 -11.98 -0.39 6.98
C SER A 361 -10.54 -0.05 7.38
N VAL A 362 -9.84 -1.05 7.93
CA VAL A 362 -8.44 -0.99 8.37
C VAL A 362 -7.66 -2.20 7.84
N ALA A 363 -6.61 -1.96 7.05
CA ALA A 363 -5.63 -2.97 6.63
C ALA A 363 -4.33 -2.81 7.41
N ILE A 364 -3.79 -3.89 7.98
CA ILE A 364 -2.52 -3.92 8.71
C ILE A 364 -1.58 -4.90 8.03
N ILE A 365 -0.44 -4.41 7.54
CA ILE A 365 0.51 -5.17 6.74
C ILE A 365 1.92 -5.00 7.33
N ASP A 366 2.64 -6.11 7.50
CA ASP A 366 4.07 -6.16 7.87
C ASP A 366 4.44 -5.57 9.23
N CYS A 367 3.44 -5.45 10.11
CA CYS A 367 3.54 -4.79 11.40
C CYS A 367 4.20 -5.66 12.47
N SER A 368 4.86 -5.03 13.45
CA SER A 368 5.18 -5.69 14.72
C SER A 368 4.60 -4.91 15.90
N VAL A 369 4.33 -5.58 17.01
CA VAL A 369 3.81 -4.96 18.22
C VAL A 369 4.41 -5.64 19.43
N THR A 370 4.86 -4.81 20.38
CA THR A 370 5.34 -5.24 21.69
C THR A 370 4.84 -4.26 22.76
N THR A 371 4.89 -4.68 24.01
CA THR A 371 4.60 -3.88 25.22
C THR A 371 3.26 -3.13 25.14
N THR A 372 2.24 -3.75 24.55
CA THR A 372 0.95 -3.11 24.25
C THR A 372 -0.19 -3.96 24.80
N GLY A 373 -1.07 -3.39 25.64
CA GLY A 373 -2.17 -4.14 26.25
C GLY A 373 -3.18 -4.70 25.23
N THR A 374 -3.64 -3.86 24.30
CA THR A 374 -4.51 -4.25 23.19
C THR A 374 -3.99 -3.58 21.92
N PHE A 375 -3.66 -4.37 20.89
CA PHE A 375 -3.10 -3.87 19.64
C PHE A 375 -4.15 -3.26 18.69
N LEU A 376 -5.39 -3.76 18.68
CA LEU A 376 -6.47 -3.14 17.93
C LEU A 376 -7.77 -3.32 18.71
N ASN A 377 -8.45 -2.22 18.99
CA ASN A 377 -9.78 -2.22 19.58
C ASN A 377 -10.77 -1.68 18.55
N THR A 378 -11.95 -2.26 18.43
CA THR A 378 -12.94 -1.84 17.43
C THR A 378 -14.36 -2.13 17.90
N LYS A 379 -15.35 -1.59 17.19
CA LYS A 379 -16.75 -1.97 17.38
C LYS A 379 -16.99 -3.36 16.77
N GLN A 380 -18.13 -3.95 17.10
CA GLN A 380 -18.55 -5.17 16.41
C GLN A 380 -18.99 -4.82 14.98
N GLU A 381 -18.36 -5.44 14.00
CA GLU A 381 -18.70 -5.34 12.58
C GLU A 381 -20.10 -5.98 12.36
N SER A 382 -21.00 -5.24 11.71
CA SER A 382 -22.37 -5.69 11.41
C SER A 382 -22.95 -5.16 10.10
N SER A 383 -22.21 -4.31 9.39
CA SER A 383 -22.68 -3.54 8.25
C SER A 383 -21.51 -3.04 7.39
N GLY A 384 -20.48 -3.86 7.15
CA GLY A 384 -19.25 -3.54 6.42
C GLY A 384 -18.26 -2.64 7.18
N ASP A 385 -18.76 -1.63 7.88
CA ASP A 385 -17.96 -0.73 8.73
C ASP A 385 -17.20 -1.50 9.81
N ASP A 386 -16.01 -0.99 10.15
CA ASP A 386 -15.05 -1.62 11.05
C ASP A 386 -14.46 -2.95 10.49
N SER A 387 -14.47 -3.14 9.17
CA SER A 387 -13.78 -4.27 8.52
C SER A 387 -12.27 -4.23 8.75
N ILE A 388 -11.67 -5.37 9.09
CA ILE A 388 -10.24 -5.49 9.41
C ILE A 388 -9.61 -6.61 8.60
N VAL A 389 -8.46 -6.32 8.01
CA VAL A 389 -7.59 -7.32 7.39
C VAL A 389 -6.18 -7.16 7.93
N ILE A 390 -5.56 -8.26 8.37
CA ILE A 390 -4.22 -8.27 8.96
C ILE A 390 -3.37 -9.32 8.24
N GLU A 391 -2.18 -8.96 7.80
CA GLU A 391 -1.20 -9.90 7.24
C GLU A 391 0.22 -9.60 7.76
N ASN A 392 0.97 -10.66 8.07
CA ASN A 392 2.35 -10.58 8.56
C ASN A 392 2.52 -9.67 9.80
N LEU A 393 1.65 -9.86 10.81
CA LEU A 393 1.72 -9.20 12.10
C LEU A 393 2.55 -10.02 13.09
N SER A 394 3.67 -9.49 13.56
CA SER A 394 4.43 -10.07 14.67
C SER A 394 3.95 -9.49 16.01
N ALA A 395 3.42 -10.32 16.90
CA ALA A 395 3.06 -9.94 18.26
C ALA A 395 3.67 -10.91 19.27
N ASP A 396 4.40 -10.37 20.26
CA ASP A 396 5.00 -11.18 21.33
C ASP A 396 4.06 -11.37 22.54
N ASN A 397 4.53 -12.10 23.56
CA ASN A 397 3.74 -12.40 24.75
C ASN A 397 3.43 -11.18 25.64
N SER A 398 4.03 -10.01 25.37
CA SER A 398 3.68 -8.77 26.06
C SER A 398 2.43 -8.10 25.47
N VAL A 399 1.83 -8.69 24.44
CA VAL A 399 0.60 -8.25 23.78
C VAL A 399 -0.53 -9.26 24.05
N PRO A 400 -1.27 -9.14 25.17
CA PRO A 400 -2.25 -10.14 25.57
C PRO A 400 -3.52 -10.15 24.68
N VAL A 401 -3.80 -9.05 23.96
CA VAL A 401 -4.95 -8.95 23.04
C VAL A 401 -4.48 -8.33 21.72
N THR A 402 -4.59 -9.09 20.63
CA THR A 402 -4.27 -8.57 19.29
C THR A 402 -5.44 -7.76 18.75
N VAL A 403 -6.65 -8.35 18.74
CA VAL A 403 -7.87 -7.65 18.32
C VAL A 403 -8.99 -7.84 19.35
N SER A 404 -9.60 -6.73 19.75
CA SER A 404 -10.84 -6.66 20.55
C SER A 404 -11.94 -6.02 19.71
N ALA A 405 -13.08 -6.69 19.56
CA ALA A 405 -14.26 -6.17 18.85
C ALA A 405 -15.48 -6.19 19.78
N GLY A 406 -16.13 -5.04 19.95
CA GLY A 406 -17.31 -4.91 20.82
C GLY A 406 -17.03 -5.24 22.29
N GLY A 407 -15.77 -5.13 22.73
CA GLY A 407 -15.32 -5.52 24.07
C GLY A 407 -14.96 -7.00 24.24
N ASN A 408 -15.02 -7.80 23.17
CA ASN A 408 -14.61 -9.20 23.16
C ASN A 408 -13.27 -9.37 22.45
N THR A 409 -12.35 -10.14 23.01
CA THR A 409 -11.13 -10.56 22.31
C THR A 409 -11.49 -11.53 21.19
N ILE A 410 -11.11 -11.20 19.95
CA ILE A 410 -11.37 -12.02 18.76
C ILE A 410 -10.08 -12.50 18.08
N LEU A 411 -8.92 -11.95 18.45
CA LEU A 411 -7.61 -12.41 17.98
C LEU A 411 -6.55 -12.20 19.07
N THR A 412 -5.64 -13.17 19.20
CA THR A 412 -4.47 -13.14 20.09
C THR A 412 -3.24 -13.67 19.36
N GLY A 413 -2.05 -13.19 19.70
CA GLY A 413 -0.80 -13.58 19.03
C GLY A 413 -0.59 -12.90 17.68
N GLY A 414 0.47 -13.30 16.99
CA GLY A 414 0.79 -12.83 15.64
C GLY A 414 -0.09 -13.44 14.55
N VAL A 415 0.04 -12.92 13.33
CA VAL A 415 -0.66 -13.37 12.12
C VAL A 415 0.37 -13.55 11.01
N SER A 416 0.62 -14.78 10.58
CA SER A 416 1.60 -15.07 9.51
C SER A 416 1.01 -14.95 8.10
N GLU A 417 -0.24 -15.37 7.92
CA GLU A 417 -1.01 -15.29 6.66
C GLU A 417 -1.99 -14.10 6.69
N THR A 418 -3.03 -14.08 5.86
CA THR A 418 -4.04 -13.01 5.88
C THR A 418 -5.26 -13.38 6.71
N TRP A 419 -5.48 -12.67 7.82
CA TRP A 419 -6.66 -12.77 8.68
C TRP A 419 -7.70 -11.72 8.30
N VAL A 420 -8.97 -12.14 8.16
CA VAL A 420 -10.08 -11.31 7.66
C VAL A 420 -11.25 -11.29 8.63
N TYR A 421 -11.69 -10.07 8.97
CA TYR A 421 -12.90 -9.76 9.73
C TYR A 421 -13.78 -8.80 8.92
N GLY A 422 -14.92 -9.28 8.45
CA GLY A 422 -15.82 -8.61 7.50
C GLY A 422 -16.19 -9.50 6.31
N ASN A 423 -16.87 -8.96 5.29
CA ASN A 423 -17.37 -9.74 4.16
C ASN A 423 -16.25 -10.17 3.19
N ALA A 424 -16.20 -11.46 2.87
CA ALA A 424 -15.24 -12.05 1.92
C ALA A 424 -15.93 -12.77 0.75
N TYR A 425 -15.31 -12.69 -0.43
CA TYR A 425 -15.71 -13.39 -1.65
C TYR A 425 -14.58 -14.32 -2.06
N VAL A 426 -14.81 -15.63 -2.06
CA VAL A 426 -13.76 -16.66 -2.17
C VAL A 426 -14.04 -17.62 -3.33
N PRO A 427 -13.04 -18.38 -3.81
CA PRO A 427 -13.25 -19.35 -4.90
C PRO A 427 -14.33 -20.37 -4.51
N GLY A 428 -15.34 -20.54 -5.36
CA GLY A 428 -16.48 -21.43 -5.09
C GLY A 428 -17.41 -21.01 -3.95
N GLY A 429 -17.21 -19.82 -3.36
CA GLY A 429 -18.04 -19.28 -2.28
C GLY A 429 -19.40 -18.76 -2.73
N PRO A 430 -20.27 -18.34 -1.80
CA PRO A 430 -21.55 -17.73 -2.13
C PRO A 430 -21.38 -16.46 -2.97
N ILE A 431 -22.22 -16.31 -4.00
CA ILE A 431 -22.21 -15.12 -4.87
C ILE A 431 -22.55 -13.81 -4.13
N THR A 432 -23.12 -13.89 -2.92
CA THR A 432 -23.41 -12.73 -2.06
C THR A 432 -22.27 -12.39 -1.10
N GLY A 433 -21.15 -13.12 -1.17
CA GLY A 433 -20.11 -13.09 -0.16
C GLY A 433 -20.53 -13.81 1.12
N ALA A 434 -19.57 -13.98 2.02
CA ALA A 434 -19.77 -14.54 3.36
C ALA A 434 -19.08 -13.65 4.40
N HIS A 435 -19.81 -13.34 5.48
CA HIS A 435 -19.27 -12.61 6.61
C HIS A 435 -18.24 -13.46 7.37
N GLN A 436 -17.05 -12.91 7.59
CA GLN A 436 -15.96 -13.55 8.32
C GLN A 436 -15.82 -12.92 9.70
N THR A 437 -15.73 -13.75 10.73
CA THR A 437 -15.52 -13.30 12.12
C THR A 437 -14.06 -13.46 12.58
N GLY A 438 -13.12 -13.49 11.63
CA GLY A 438 -11.71 -13.74 11.88
C GLY A 438 -11.18 -15.01 11.20
N THR A 439 -11.43 -15.13 9.89
CA THR A 439 -11.00 -16.29 9.09
C THR A 439 -9.66 -15.99 8.43
N THR A 440 -8.76 -16.98 8.45
CA THR A 440 -7.45 -16.87 7.81
C THR A 440 -7.47 -17.46 6.41
N TYR A 441 -6.88 -16.76 5.45
CA TYR A 441 -6.70 -17.17 4.07
C TYR A 441 -5.22 -17.19 3.73
N SER A 442 -4.80 -18.18 2.94
CA SER A 442 -3.45 -18.14 2.40
C SER A 442 -3.34 -17.10 1.30
N SER A 443 -2.31 -16.29 1.39
CA SER A 443 -2.00 -15.18 0.48
C SER A 443 -0.51 -15.17 0.18
N SER A 444 0.01 -16.28 -0.35
CA SER A 444 1.42 -16.35 -0.74
C SER A 444 1.78 -15.13 -1.58
N ARG A 445 2.79 -14.39 -1.12
CA ARG A 445 3.25 -13.15 -1.76
C ARG A 445 4.34 -13.48 -2.78
N SER A 446 4.34 -12.77 -3.91
CA SER A 446 5.44 -12.90 -4.87
C SER A 446 6.77 -12.46 -4.25
N GLN A 447 7.80 -13.31 -4.29
CA GLN A 447 9.12 -12.98 -3.75
C GLN A 447 9.76 -11.77 -4.45
N THR A 448 9.36 -11.47 -5.69
CA THR A 448 9.80 -10.28 -6.42
C THR A 448 9.36 -8.98 -5.75
N LEU A 449 8.28 -9.01 -4.97
CA LEU A 449 7.72 -7.86 -4.27
C LEU A 449 8.32 -7.63 -2.88
N LEU A 450 9.17 -8.54 -2.40
CA LEU A 450 9.55 -8.61 -0.99
C LEU A 450 11.02 -8.34 -0.73
N ASN A 451 11.31 -7.87 0.49
CA ASN A 451 12.62 -7.88 1.11
C ASN A 451 12.49 -8.39 2.55
N GLY A 452 13.13 -9.51 2.87
CA GLY A 452 13.03 -10.12 4.20
C GLY A 452 11.61 -10.55 4.58
N GLY A 453 10.80 -10.99 3.61
CA GLY A 453 9.41 -11.44 3.82
C GLY A 453 8.37 -10.32 3.89
N LYS A 454 8.80 -9.04 3.90
CA LYS A 454 7.92 -7.86 3.90
C LYS A 454 7.87 -7.23 2.51
N TYR A 455 6.77 -6.58 2.15
CA TYR A 455 6.77 -5.68 1.00
C TYR A 455 7.84 -4.60 1.22
N ILE A 456 8.55 -4.24 0.15
CA ILE A 456 9.60 -3.24 0.29
C ILE A 456 8.99 -1.90 0.69
N THR A 457 9.63 -1.21 1.63
CA THR A 457 9.44 0.21 1.88
C THR A 457 10.76 0.91 1.69
N LEU A 458 10.74 2.06 0.99
CA LEU A 458 11.93 2.86 0.74
C LEU A 458 11.78 4.22 1.40
N THR A 459 12.87 4.78 1.90
CA THR A 459 12.88 6.18 2.35
C THR A 459 13.08 7.06 1.12
N PRO A 460 12.19 8.03 0.83
CA PRO A 460 12.41 8.98 -0.26
C PRO A 460 13.77 9.71 -0.10
N PRO A 461 14.57 9.79 -1.17
CA PRO A 461 15.94 10.31 -1.07
C PRO A 461 15.93 11.83 -0.82
N ASN A 462 16.76 12.26 0.14
CA ASN A 462 17.13 13.68 0.27
C ASN A 462 18.45 13.99 -0.50
N TYR A 463 19.18 12.96 -0.93
CA TYR A 463 20.50 13.06 -1.54
C TYR A 463 21.54 13.75 -0.63
N ASN A 464 21.34 13.71 0.68
CA ASN A 464 22.22 14.34 1.67
C ASN A 464 23.57 13.62 1.83
N GLU A 465 23.70 12.44 1.26
CA GLU A 465 24.93 11.68 1.15
C GLU A 465 25.92 12.24 0.10
N TYR A 466 25.51 13.19 -0.76
CA TYR A 466 26.35 13.80 -1.80
C TYR A 466 26.74 15.24 -1.48
N SER A 467 27.96 15.63 -1.85
CA SER A 467 28.44 17.01 -1.74
C SER A 467 27.88 17.91 -2.84
N LEU A 468 27.93 19.24 -2.62
CA LEU A 468 27.37 20.24 -3.55
C LEU A 468 27.94 20.14 -4.97
N ASP A 469 29.22 19.77 -5.13
CA ASP A 469 29.86 19.60 -6.45
C ASP A 469 29.36 18.36 -7.22
N GLN A 470 28.59 17.48 -6.57
CA GLN A 470 27.90 16.35 -7.19
C GLN A 470 26.41 16.65 -7.47
N ILE A 471 25.96 17.87 -7.21
CA ILE A 471 24.61 18.34 -7.50
C ILE A 471 24.67 19.37 -8.62
N VAL A 472 23.97 19.11 -9.72
CA VAL A 472 23.87 20.00 -10.87
C VAL A 472 22.58 20.80 -10.76
N ASN A 473 22.68 22.11 -10.52
CA ASN A 473 21.54 23.01 -10.75
C ASN A 473 21.35 23.18 -12.26
N ILE A 474 20.21 22.71 -12.78
CA ILE A 474 19.92 22.69 -14.21
C ILE A 474 19.93 24.09 -14.87
N LYS A 475 19.59 25.14 -14.12
CA LYS A 475 19.59 26.53 -14.62
C LYS A 475 21.00 27.14 -14.71
N SER A 476 22.00 26.50 -14.10
CA SER A 476 23.35 27.04 -13.93
C SER A 476 24.41 26.33 -14.78
N VAL A 477 24.01 25.44 -15.70
CA VAL A 477 24.95 24.73 -16.57
C VAL A 477 25.47 25.65 -17.68
N SER A 478 26.79 25.81 -17.74
CA SER A 478 27.44 26.72 -18.68
C SER A 478 27.17 26.32 -20.13
N GLY A 479 26.64 27.25 -20.93
CA GLY A 479 26.35 27.03 -22.35
C GLY A 479 25.04 26.32 -22.65
N LEU A 480 24.31 25.86 -21.62
CA LEU A 480 23.03 25.15 -21.73
C LEU A 480 21.96 25.86 -20.87
N PRO A 481 21.50 27.06 -21.25
CA PRO A 481 20.55 27.81 -20.44
C PRO A 481 19.21 27.08 -20.35
N VAL A 482 18.70 26.92 -19.13
CA VAL A 482 17.36 26.42 -18.83
C VAL A 482 16.67 27.46 -17.97
N MET A 483 15.48 27.91 -18.37
CA MET A 483 14.85 29.10 -17.78
C MET A 483 13.83 28.74 -16.71
N GLY A 484 12.96 27.76 -16.96
CA GLY A 484 11.86 27.43 -16.07
C GLY A 484 10.89 28.60 -15.85
N ASP A 485 10.70 29.44 -16.86
CA ASP A 485 9.95 30.71 -16.81
C ASP A 485 8.49 30.58 -17.30
N GLY A 486 8.04 29.36 -17.59
CA GLY A 486 6.71 29.07 -18.12
C GLY A 486 6.49 29.46 -19.57
N GLN A 487 7.53 29.83 -20.32
CA GLN A 487 7.43 30.32 -21.70
C GLN A 487 8.52 29.78 -22.63
N THR A 488 9.77 29.80 -22.17
CA THR A 488 10.93 29.36 -22.96
C THR A 488 10.91 27.86 -23.13
N ASP A 489 11.07 27.40 -24.37
CA ASP A 489 11.27 25.98 -24.68
C ASP A 489 12.64 25.53 -24.17
N ASP A 490 12.62 24.75 -23.09
CA ASP A 490 13.81 24.26 -22.39
C ASP A 490 14.23 22.84 -22.86
N THR A 491 13.48 22.23 -23.79
CA THR A 491 13.56 20.80 -24.15
C THR A 491 14.98 20.32 -24.47
N ASN A 492 15.64 21.00 -25.42
CA ASN A 492 16.94 20.55 -25.91
C ASN A 492 18.01 20.60 -24.81
N ASN A 493 18.00 21.65 -23.99
CA ASN A 493 19.03 21.84 -22.98
C ASN A 493 18.81 20.92 -21.78
N ILE A 494 17.55 20.69 -21.38
CA ILE A 494 17.22 19.67 -20.36
C ILE A 494 17.75 18.30 -20.81
N ASN A 495 17.43 17.87 -22.03
CA ASN A 495 17.89 16.57 -22.56
C ASN A 495 19.43 16.45 -22.58
N GLN A 496 20.13 17.51 -22.99
CA GLN A 496 21.60 17.49 -22.99
C GLN A 496 22.19 17.42 -21.57
N ILE A 497 21.62 18.14 -20.60
CA ILE A 497 22.09 18.13 -19.22
C ILE A 497 21.84 16.76 -18.57
N LEU A 498 20.64 16.19 -18.76
CA LEU A 498 20.32 14.86 -18.22
C LEU A 498 21.25 13.78 -18.79
N ALA A 499 21.53 13.82 -20.09
CA ALA A 499 22.48 12.92 -20.71
C ALA A 499 23.91 13.07 -20.16
N GLN A 500 24.36 14.30 -19.88
CA GLN A 500 25.69 14.56 -19.31
C GLN A 500 25.79 14.20 -17.81
N SER A 501 24.66 14.20 -17.09
CA SER A 501 24.63 14.00 -15.63
C SER A 501 24.33 12.56 -15.22
N ALA A 502 23.77 11.74 -16.12
CA ALA A 502 23.40 10.36 -15.85
C ALA A 502 24.58 9.54 -15.30
N GLY A 503 24.41 8.99 -14.09
CA GLY A 503 25.45 8.24 -13.38
C GLY A 503 26.55 9.09 -12.73
N CYS A 504 26.60 10.40 -13.00
CA CYS A 504 27.65 11.32 -12.55
C CYS A 504 27.21 12.25 -11.41
N SER A 505 25.94 12.69 -11.43
CA SER A 505 25.44 13.76 -10.54
C SER A 505 23.94 13.65 -10.30
N VAL A 506 23.46 14.28 -9.24
CA VAL A 506 22.02 14.51 -9.04
C VAL A 506 21.64 15.82 -9.71
N VAL A 507 20.57 15.84 -10.51
CA VAL A 507 20.09 17.03 -11.20
C VAL A 507 18.99 17.69 -10.38
N TYR A 508 19.29 18.89 -9.90
CA TYR A 508 18.38 19.74 -9.16
C TYR A 508 17.63 20.67 -10.12
N PHE A 509 16.31 20.65 -10.05
CA PHE A 509 15.40 21.57 -10.73
C PHE A 509 14.94 22.62 -9.70
N PRO A 510 15.46 23.86 -9.75
CA PRO A 510 14.89 24.96 -8.98
C PRO A 510 13.41 25.17 -9.33
N ALA A 511 12.65 25.80 -8.44
CA ALA A 511 11.22 26.01 -8.70
C ALA A 511 11.00 26.76 -10.02
N GLY A 512 9.94 26.38 -10.73
CA GLY A 512 9.61 26.97 -12.02
C GLY A 512 8.74 26.04 -12.87
N THR A 513 8.38 26.56 -14.05
CA THR A 513 7.64 25.82 -15.07
C THR A 513 8.51 25.73 -16.32
N TYR A 514 8.95 24.53 -16.65
CA TYR A 514 9.84 24.23 -17.75
C TYR A 514 9.00 23.77 -18.94
N ILE A 515 8.85 24.65 -19.95
CA ILE A 515 8.07 24.32 -21.15
C ILE A 515 8.89 23.37 -22.01
N VAL A 516 8.26 22.28 -22.44
CA VAL A 516 8.88 21.29 -23.33
C VAL A 516 7.99 21.03 -24.54
N THR A 517 8.60 20.96 -25.73
CA THR A 517 7.90 20.77 -27.02
C THR A 517 8.18 19.43 -27.69
N ASP A 518 9.04 18.62 -27.07
CA ASP A 518 9.36 17.25 -27.45
C ASP A 518 9.71 16.43 -26.19
N THR A 519 9.87 15.13 -26.32
CA THR A 519 10.13 14.20 -25.20
C THR A 519 11.39 14.57 -24.42
N ILE A 520 11.26 14.69 -23.11
CA ILE A 520 12.37 14.67 -22.14
C ILE A 520 12.76 13.21 -21.89
N LYS A 521 13.98 12.85 -22.31
CA LYS A 521 14.55 11.52 -22.20
C LYS A 521 15.43 11.48 -20.96
N ILE A 522 15.08 10.62 -20.01
CA ILE A 522 15.83 10.41 -18.77
C ILE A 522 16.61 9.10 -18.91
N PRO A 523 17.94 9.13 -19.09
CA PRO A 523 18.75 7.91 -19.25
C PRO A 523 18.93 7.13 -17.94
N PRO A 524 19.27 5.84 -18.00
CA PRO A 524 19.71 5.08 -16.83
C PRO A 524 20.89 5.75 -16.11
N GLY A 525 20.88 5.70 -14.78
CA GLY A 525 21.81 6.39 -13.89
C GLY A 525 21.34 7.77 -13.41
N SER A 526 20.22 8.29 -13.93
CA SER A 526 19.71 9.62 -13.59
C SER A 526 19.06 9.69 -12.20
N ARG A 527 19.29 10.81 -11.51
CA ARG A 527 18.61 11.18 -10.26
C ARG A 527 18.17 12.64 -10.38
N ILE A 528 16.89 12.90 -10.19
CA ILE A 528 16.24 14.20 -10.39
C ILE A 528 15.52 14.60 -9.12
N ILE A 529 15.67 15.86 -8.71
CA ILE A 529 14.94 16.44 -7.58
C ILE A 529 14.48 17.87 -7.88
N GLY A 530 13.20 18.16 -7.64
CA GLY A 530 12.65 19.51 -7.72
C GLY A 530 12.74 20.30 -6.41
N GLU A 531 12.60 21.62 -6.52
CA GLU A 531 12.35 22.53 -5.39
C GLU A 531 10.86 22.86 -5.30
N ALA A 532 10.27 22.61 -4.11
CA ALA A 532 8.82 22.57 -3.92
C ALA A 532 8.16 21.48 -4.80
N LEU A 533 7.62 21.87 -5.95
CA LEU A 533 7.15 20.97 -7.01
C LEU A 533 7.49 21.62 -8.37
N SER A 534 8.65 21.26 -8.91
CA SER A 534 9.13 21.84 -10.18
C SER A 534 8.39 21.23 -11.36
N ALA A 535 7.83 22.06 -12.24
CA ALA A 535 6.87 21.61 -13.23
C ALA A 535 7.50 21.41 -14.62
N ILE A 536 7.44 20.20 -15.18
CA ILE A 536 7.66 19.97 -16.62
C ILE A 536 6.29 20.06 -17.31
N SER A 537 6.18 20.96 -18.28
CA SER A 537 4.90 21.32 -18.89
C SER A 537 4.96 21.20 -20.42
N ALA A 538 4.22 20.24 -20.99
CA ALA A 538 4.21 20.01 -22.43
C ALA A 538 3.52 21.13 -23.20
N SER A 539 4.02 21.43 -24.39
CA SER A 539 3.43 22.34 -25.37
C SER A 539 3.78 21.91 -26.80
N GLY A 540 3.20 22.55 -27.80
CA GLY A 540 3.58 22.35 -29.19
C GLY A 540 2.88 21.18 -29.90
N ASP A 541 3.19 21.02 -31.19
CA ASP A 541 2.44 20.14 -32.10
C ASP A 541 2.74 18.65 -31.89
N THR A 542 3.89 18.30 -31.28
CA THR A 542 4.34 16.92 -31.02
C THR A 542 3.29 16.10 -30.26
N PHE A 543 2.57 16.73 -29.34
CA PHE A 543 1.64 16.07 -28.42
C PHE A 543 0.16 16.26 -28.81
N LYS A 544 -0.14 16.73 -30.03
CA LYS A 544 -1.53 17.06 -30.44
C LYS A 544 -2.32 15.91 -31.08
N ASP A 545 -1.67 14.84 -31.52
CA ASP A 545 -2.34 13.75 -32.23
C ASP A 545 -2.67 12.58 -31.30
N ALA A 546 -3.94 12.46 -30.91
CA ALA A 546 -4.44 11.35 -30.10
C ALA A 546 -4.29 9.97 -30.76
N ASN A 547 -4.11 9.89 -32.09
CA ASN A 547 -3.90 8.61 -32.78
C ASN A 547 -2.43 8.17 -32.76
N ASN A 548 -1.51 9.10 -32.49
CA ASN A 548 -0.08 8.88 -32.42
C ASN A 548 0.47 9.53 -31.15
N PRO A 549 0.03 9.08 -29.96
CA PRO A 549 0.42 9.71 -28.71
C PRO A 549 1.93 9.56 -28.44
N VAL A 550 2.52 10.55 -27.77
CA VAL A 550 3.96 10.67 -27.52
C VAL A 550 4.21 10.95 -26.05
N PRO A 551 5.20 10.30 -25.39
CA PRO A 551 5.59 10.62 -24.03
C PRO A 551 6.24 12.00 -23.93
N MET A 552 5.75 12.84 -23.01
CA MET A 552 6.42 14.08 -22.59
C MET A 552 7.68 13.74 -21.81
N VAL A 553 7.62 12.81 -20.86
CA VAL A 553 8.77 12.33 -20.10
C VAL A 553 8.91 10.83 -20.30
N GLN A 554 10.09 10.39 -20.73
CA GLN A 554 10.42 8.99 -20.97
C GLN A 554 11.59 8.58 -20.07
N LEU A 555 11.32 7.70 -19.09
CA LEU A 555 12.31 7.16 -18.17
C LEU A 555 12.88 5.84 -18.69
N GLY A 556 14.09 5.91 -19.23
CA GLY A 556 14.76 4.81 -19.90
C GLY A 556 14.09 4.39 -21.22
N GLN A 557 14.77 3.50 -21.94
CA GLN A 557 14.22 2.76 -23.07
C GLN A 557 13.78 1.36 -22.63
N SER A 558 12.98 0.69 -23.46
CA SER A 558 12.60 -0.70 -23.17
C SER A 558 13.85 -1.60 -23.10
N GLY A 559 13.95 -2.37 -22.02
CA GLY A 559 15.09 -3.24 -21.74
C GLY A 559 16.25 -2.57 -20.98
N ASP A 560 16.22 -1.26 -20.78
CA ASP A 560 17.22 -0.58 -19.95
C ASP A 560 17.15 -1.03 -18.49
N GLN A 561 18.31 -1.09 -17.83
CA GLN A 561 18.45 -1.44 -16.42
C GLN A 561 19.39 -0.47 -15.70
N GLY A 562 19.02 -0.04 -14.50
CA GLY A 562 19.88 0.80 -13.65
C GLY A 562 19.08 1.67 -12.69
N VAL A 563 19.70 2.76 -12.23
CA VAL A 563 19.05 3.74 -11.35
C VAL A 563 18.26 4.76 -12.16
N GLY A 564 17.04 5.06 -11.74
CA GLY A 564 16.21 6.11 -12.33
C GLY A 564 15.32 6.72 -11.27
N GLN A 565 15.72 7.85 -10.70
CA GLN A 565 15.01 8.45 -9.56
C GLN A 565 14.46 9.83 -9.91
N ILE A 566 13.19 10.07 -9.58
CA ILE A 566 12.52 11.37 -9.74
C ILE A 566 11.82 11.71 -8.43
N SER A 567 12.07 12.92 -7.91
CA SER A 567 11.42 13.40 -6.68
C SER A 567 11.01 14.86 -6.76
N ASP A 568 9.92 15.22 -6.08
CA ASP A 568 9.46 16.62 -5.92
C ASP A 568 9.18 17.34 -7.27
N MET A 569 8.61 16.61 -8.25
CA MET A 569 8.30 17.12 -9.59
C MET A 569 6.78 17.18 -9.86
N LEU A 570 6.36 18.09 -10.74
CA LEU A 570 5.00 18.14 -11.29
C LEU A 570 5.05 17.91 -12.80
N PHE A 571 4.20 17.04 -13.32
CA PHE A 571 4.02 16.81 -14.75
C PHE A 571 2.69 17.42 -15.18
N THR A 572 2.71 18.27 -16.20
CA THR A 572 1.51 19.02 -16.63
C THR A 572 1.55 19.35 -18.12
N VAL A 573 0.51 20.03 -18.61
CA VAL A 573 0.40 20.52 -19.99
C VAL A 573 0.13 22.02 -19.98
N ALA A 574 0.88 22.77 -20.77
CA ALA A 574 0.65 24.19 -20.99
C ALA A 574 -0.46 24.42 -22.02
N ASP A 575 -0.77 23.43 -22.85
CA ASP A 575 -1.79 23.50 -23.91
C ASP A 575 -2.76 22.31 -23.87
N VAL A 576 -3.81 22.34 -24.69
CA VAL A 576 -4.72 21.21 -24.91
C VAL A 576 -4.04 20.18 -25.83
N LEU A 577 -3.55 19.07 -25.27
CA LEU A 577 -2.63 18.13 -25.93
C LEU A 577 -3.13 16.68 -25.86
N PRO A 578 -4.13 16.30 -26.67
CA PRO A 578 -4.79 15.00 -26.58
C PRO A 578 -3.93 13.81 -27.02
N GLY A 579 -2.71 14.03 -27.49
CA GLY A 579 -1.71 13.00 -27.77
C GLY A 579 -0.57 12.94 -26.74
N CYS A 580 -0.68 13.64 -25.60
CA CYS A 580 0.38 13.68 -24.59
C CYS A 580 0.26 12.51 -23.60
N ILE A 581 1.28 11.66 -23.52
CA ILE A 581 1.48 10.73 -22.40
C ILE A 581 2.41 11.45 -21.41
N LEU A 582 2.00 11.76 -20.18
CA LEU A 582 2.83 12.64 -19.35
C LEU A 582 4.11 11.97 -18.85
N LEU A 583 4.01 10.74 -18.36
CA LEU A 583 5.16 9.96 -17.92
C LEU A 583 5.07 8.51 -18.41
N GLU A 584 6.08 8.08 -19.15
CA GLU A 584 6.31 6.69 -19.52
C GLU A 584 7.57 6.15 -18.86
N ILE A 585 7.45 5.04 -18.14
CA ILE A 585 8.57 4.35 -17.50
C ILE A 585 8.82 3.03 -18.24
N ASN A 586 10.05 2.85 -18.70
CA ASN A 586 10.46 1.71 -19.51
C ASN A 586 11.50 0.82 -18.85
N MET A 587 12.37 1.43 -18.04
CA MET A 587 13.50 0.74 -17.41
C MET A 587 13.12 0.03 -16.11
N LYS A 588 13.95 -0.93 -15.71
CA LYS A 588 13.90 -1.60 -14.42
C LYS A 588 15.12 -1.30 -13.56
N GLY A 589 15.00 -1.52 -12.26
CA GLY A 589 16.13 -1.46 -11.33
C GLY A 589 17.17 -2.57 -11.52
N ALA A 590 18.41 -2.32 -11.11
CA ALA A 590 19.38 -3.39 -10.87
C ALA A 590 19.13 -4.05 -9.50
N ALA A 591 18.75 -3.25 -8.52
CA ALA A 591 18.20 -3.63 -7.23
C ALA A 591 16.75 -3.11 -7.06
N LEU A 592 16.03 -3.68 -6.09
CA LEU A 592 14.69 -3.23 -5.71
C LEU A 592 14.75 -1.75 -5.30
N GLY A 593 13.94 -0.90 -5.95
CA GLY A 593 13.88 0.53 -5.65
C GLY A 593 14.87 1.44 -6.38
N ASP A 594 15.76 0.89 -7.22
CA ASP A 594 16.68 1.68 -8.04
C ASP A 594 15.92 2.62 -9.00
N VAL A 595 14.77 2.18 -9.48
CA VAL A 595 13.81 3.03 -10.21
C VAL A 595 12.72 3.46 -9.25
N GLY A 596 12.73 4.73 -8.87
CA GLY A 596 11.90 5.26 -7.78
C GLY A 596 11.33 6.64 -8.10
N ILE A 597 10.02 6.80 -7.96
CA ILE A 597 9.30 8.05 -8.19
C ILE A 597 8.66 8.47 -6.87
N TYR A 598 9.03 9.62 -6.32
CA TYR A 598 8.64 10.03 -4.98
C TYR A 598 8.01 11.43 -5.00
N ASN A 599 6.86 11.61 -4.35
CA ASN A 599 6.23 12.92 -4.18
C ASN A 599 6.19 13.73 -5.49
N SER A 600 5.82 13.06 -6.57
CA SER A 600 5.78 13.62 -7.90
C SER A 600 4.40 13.37 -8.50
N HIS A 601 3.79 14.42 -9.04
CA HIS A 601 2.35 14.46 -9.28
C HIS A 601 2.05 14.86 -10.73
N PHE A 602 0.80 14.67 -11.15
CA PHE A 602 0.26 15.19 -12.39
C PHE A 602 -0.87 16.17 -12.11
N ARG A 603 -0.93 17.25 -12.88
CA ARG A 603 -2.04 18.19 -12.87
C ARG A 603 -2.42 18.58 -14.29
N ILE A 604 -3.65 18.28 -14.70
CA ILE A 604 -4.13 18.64 -16.04
C ILE A 604 -5.17 19.75 -15.94
N GLY A 605 -4.77 20.96 -16.30
CA GLY A 605 -5.61 22.16 -16.17
C GLY A 605 -5.79 22.61 -14.72
N GLY A 606 -6.86 23.39 -14.50
CA GLY A 606 -7.25 23.89 -13.17
C GLY A 606 -6.27 24.86 -12.51
N ALA A 607 -5.26 25.36 -13.21
CA ALA A 607 -4.24 26.24 -12.63
C ALA A 607 -3.61 27.13 -13.69
N LEU A 608 -3.06 28.27 -13.25
CA LEU A 608 -2.36 29.22 -14.11
C LEU A 608 -1.18 28.55 -14.83
N GLY A 609 -0.95 29.00 -16.07
CA GLY A 609 0.10 28.47 -16.94
C GLY A 609 -0.34 27.35 -17.88
N SER A 610 -1.63 27.00 -17.88
CA SER A 610 -2.22 26.02 -18.79
C SER A 610 -3.40 26.61 -19.55
N THR A 611 -3.43 26.52 -20.88
CA THR A 611 -4.62 26.91 -21.66
C THR A 611 -5.79 25.98 -21.38
N VAL A 612 -5.57 24.77 -20.84
CA VAL A 612 -6.62 23.83 -20.40
C VAL A 612 -7.53 24.50 -19.36
N GLU A 613 -6.94 25.26 -18.42
CA GLU A 613 -7.66 26.04 -17.40
C GLU A 613 -8.74 26.94 -18.04
N THR A 614 -8.41 27.64 -19.12
CA THR A 614 -9.29 28.66 -19.71
C THR A 614 -10.10 28.16 -20.91
N SER A 615 -9.56 27.21 -21.66
CA SER A 615 -10.14 26.73 -22.92
C SER A 615 -11.14 25.59 -22.73
N CYS A 616 -11.05 24.84 -21.63
CA CYS A 616 -11.89 23.67 -21.35
C CYS A 616 -13.14 24.00 -20.51
N GLN A 617 -13.67 25.22 -20.66
CA GLN A 617 -14.85 25.74 -19.94
C GLN A 617 -16.18 25.52 -20.67
N SER A 618 -16.16 24.77 -21.78
CA SER A 618 -17.33 24.50 -22.61
C SER A 618 -18.39 23.68 -21.87
N THR A 619 -19.65 24.11 -21.90
CA THR A 619 -20.77 23.37 -21.30
C THR A 619 -21.46 22.39 -22.25
N THR A 620 -20.99 22.25 -23.49
CA THR A 620 -21.65 21.40 -24.49
C THR A 620 -20.81 20.20 -24.92
N SER A 621 -19.51 20.20 -24.66
CA SER A 621 -18.64 19.04 -24.89
C SER A 621 -17.36 19.20 -24.06
N PRO A 622 -16.87 18.13 -23.40
CA PRO A 622 -15.61 18.14 -22.69
C PRO A 622 -14.40 18.31 -23.62
N CYS A 623 -13.32 18.82 -23.06
CA CYS A 623 -12.09 19.19 -23.76
C CYS A 623 -11.04 18.07 -23.63
N LEU A 624 -10.55 17.52 -24.75
CA LEU A 624 -9.53 16.46 -24.75
C LEU A 624 -8.16 17.04 -24.36
N ALA A 625 -7.80 16.99 -23.08
CA ALA A 625 -6.66 17.76 -22.56
C ALA A 625 -5.32 17.00 -22.59
N ASP A 626 -5.33 15.70 -22.33
CA ASP A 626 -4.16 14.82 -22.29
C ASP A 626 -4.57 13.38 -22.64
N PHE A 627 -3.63 12.54 -23.07
CA PHE A 627 -3.92 11.17 -23.50
C PHE A 627 -3.87 10.15 -22.35
N LEU A 628 -2.81 10.19 -21.53
CA LEU A 628 -2.52 9.24 -20.45
C LEU A 628 -1.57 9.87 -19.43
N LEU A 629 -1.89 9.79 -18.14
CA LEU A 629 -1.03 10.35 -17.09
C LEU A 629 0.24 9.51 -16.86
N LEU A 630 0.09 8.22 -16.54
CA LEU A 630 1.20 7.32 -16.23
C LEU A 630 1.14 6.04 -17.06
N HIS A 631 2.26 5.68 -17.71
CA HIS A 631 2.44 4.41 -18.40
C HIS A 631 3.61 3.62 -17.81
N LEU A 632 3.32 2.51 -17.13
CA LEU A 632 4.31 1.53 -16.69
C LEU A 632 4.36 0.38 -17.69
N THR A 633 5.30 0.45 -18.62
CA THR A 633 5.39 -0.49 -19.74
C THR A 633 5.81 -1.90 -19.29
N PRO A 634 5.69 -2.93 -20.15
CA PRO A 634 5.95 -4.33 -19.77
C PRO A 634 7.32 -4.63 -19.18
N THR A 635 8.36 -3.89 -19.59
CA THR A 635 9.75 -4.10 -19.10
C THR A 635 10.10 -3.27 -17.87
N SER A 636 9.20 -2.40 -17.43
CA SER A 636 9.45 -1.51 -16.30
C SER A 636 9.43 -2.23 -14.96
N SER A 637 10.05 -1.64 -13.95
CA SER A 637 9.93 -2.04 -12.55
C SER A 637 10.16 -0.80 -11.71
N ALA A 638 9.10 -0.27 -11.11
CA ALA A 638 9.14 1.02 -10.43
C ALA A 638 8.55 0.94 -9.02
N TYR A 639 9.19 1.64 -8.10
CA TYR A 639 8.61 2.00 -6.80
C TYR A 639 8.07 3.42 -6.88
N VAL A 640 6.75 3.58 -6.85
CA VAL A 640 6.05 4.86 -6.98
C VAL A 640 5.40 5.19 -5.65
N GLU A 641 5.75 6.32 -5.04
CA GLU A 641 5.28 6.71 -3.72
C GLU A 641 4.77 8.15 -3.69
N ASN A 642 3.63 8.36 -3.03
CA ASN A 642 2.97 9.66 -2.88
C ASN A 642 2.72 10.36 -4.22
N MET A 643 2.09 9.67 -5.17
CA MET A 643 1.79 10.19 -6.50
C MET A 643 0.31 10.52 -6.62
N TRP A 644 -0.01 11.71 -7.13
CA TRP A 644 -1.38 12.12 -7.40
C TRP A 644 -1.49 12.48 -8.87
N GLY A 645 -2.31 11.73 -9.62
CA GLY A 645 -2.69 12.02 -10.99
C GLY A 645 -4.04 12.71 -11.03
N TRP A 646 -4.07 14.02 -11.18
CA TRP A 646 -5.31 14.80 -11.11
C TRP A 646 -5.63 15.47 -12.44
N VAL A 647 -6.75 15.07 -13.04
CA VAL A 647 -7.40 15.83 -14.10
C VAL A 647 -8.36 16.81 -13.45
N ALA A 648 -8.15 18.12 -13.66
CA ALA A 648 -8.80 19.11 -12.82
C ALA A 648 -10.33 19.08 -12.91
N ASP A 649 -10.99 18.91 -11.76
CA ASP A 649 -12.44 19.02 -11.63
C ASP A 649 -12.89 20.47 -11.33
N HIS A 650 -11.98 21.29 -10.78
CA HIS A 650 -12.20 22.70 -10.47
C HIS A 650 -10.95 23.55 -10.71
N ASP A 651 -11.12 24.87 -10.70
CA ASP A 651 -10.05 25.86 -10.83
C ASP A 651 -9.45 26.21 -9.45
N LEU A 652 -8.13 26.09 -9.35
CA LEU A 652 -7.34 26.31 -8.14
C LEU A 652 -6.85 27.75 -7.96
N ASP A 653 -6.79 28.54 -9.03
CA ASP A 653 -6.17 29.88 -9.02
C ASP A 653 -7.13 31.00 -9.43
N GLY A 654 -8.29 30.67 -10.01
CA GLY A 654 -9.28 31.62 -10.47
C GLY A 654 -10.66 31.48 -9.81
N SER A 655 -11.68 31.83 -10.58
CA SER A 655 -13.09 31.78 -10.17
C SER A 655 -13.94 31.02 -11.19
N LEU A 656 -13.28 30.25 -12.06
CA LEU A 656 -13.96 29.39 -13.00
C LEU A 656 -14.68 28.27 -12.22
N GLY A 657 -15.83 27.85 -12.71
CA GLY A 657 -16.62 26.80 -12.06
C GLY A 657 -16.03 25.41 -12.31
N PHE A 658 -16.88 24.39 -12.34
CA PHE A 658 -16.47 23.05 -12.72
C PHE A 658 -15.79 23.03 -14.09
N ALA A 659 -14.62 22.41 -14.16
CA ALA A 659 -13.89 22.23 -15.40
C ALA A 659 -14.38 20.95 -16.10
N ARG A 660 -14.68 21.03 -17.41
CA ARG A 660 -15.08 19.87 -18.21
C ARG A 660 -13.90 19.39 -19.03
N ILE A 661 -12.91 18.91 -18.29
CA ILE A 661 -11.67 18.38 -18.83
C ILE A 661 -11.86 16.87 -19.02
N ALA A 662 -11.60 16.40 -20.22
CA ALA A 662 -11.58 14.98 -20.56
C ALA A 662 -10.12 14.55 -20.77
N GLY A 663 -9.40 14.31 -19.67
CA GLY A 663 -8.16 13.54 -19.71
C GLY A 663 -8.48 12.08 -20.04
N GLY A 664 -7.70 11.44 -20.91
CA GLY A 664 -8.04 10.11 -21.42
C GLY A 664 -8.02 9.03 -20.35
N ARG A 665 -6.86 8.87 -19.71
CA ARG A 665 -6.50 7.69 -18.91
C ARG A 665 -5.63 8.10 -17.72
N GLY A 666 -5.84 7.49 -16.57
CA GLY A 666 -5.00 7.69 -15.38
C GLY A 666 -3.69 6.91 -15.49
N ALA A 667 -3.61 5.75 -14.85
CA ALA A 667 -2.46 4.86 -14.87
C ALA A 667 -2.72 3.59 -15.70
N LEU A 668 -1.86 3.32 -16.68
CA LEU A 668 -1.78 2.04 -17.40
C LEU A 668 -0.58 1.26 -16.88
N ILE A 669 -0.83 0.07 -16.35
CA ILE A 669 0.17 -0.79 -15.70
C ILE A 669 0.26 -2.11 -16.46
N GLU A 670 1.38 -2.33 -17.12
CA GLU A 670 1.66 -3.54 -17.91
C GLU A 670 2.95 -4.24 -17.47
N SER A 671 3.65 -3.65 -16.49
CA SER A 671 4.88 -4.20 -15.89
C SER A 671 4.73 -5.68 -15.54
N THR A 672 5.70 -6.48 -15.97
CA THR A 672 5.77 -7.92 -15.67
C THR A 672 6.88 -8.29 -14.68
N VAL A 673 7.58 -7.30 -14.13
CA VAL A 673 8.73 -7.51 -13.26
C VAL A 673 8.32 -7.39 -11.80
N GLY A 674 8.30 -6.18 -11.25
CA GLY A 674 7.93 -5.90 -9.87
C GLY A 674 7.62 -4.42 -9.76
N THR A 675 6.41 -4.08 -9.34
CA THR A 675 5.94 -2.70 -9.27
C THR A 675 5.23 -2.46 -7.94
N TRP A 676 5.54 -1.33 -7.31
CA TRP A 676 4.93 -0.90 -6.05
C TRP A 676 4.31 0.48 -6.25
N MET A 677 3.04 0.63 -5.91
CA MET A 677 2.33 1.91 -5.90
C MET A 677 1.85 2.20 -4.48
N ILE A 678 2.55 3.11 -3.83
CA ILE A 678 2.47 3.37 -2.40
C ILE A 678 1.80 4.71 -2.15
N GLY A 679 0.56 4.69 -1.67
CA GLY A 679 -0.23 5.90 -1.39
C GLY A 679 -0.47 6.74 -2.64
N THR A 680 -0.98 6.12 -3.71
CA THR A 680 -1.21 6.78 -5.00
C THR A 680 -2.68 7.12 -5.22
N ALA A 681 -2.95 8.18 -5.98
CA ALA A 681 -4.30 8.55 -6.35
C ALA A 681 -4.36 8.93 -7.83
N PHE A 682 -5.38 8.47 -8.58
CA PHE A 682 -5.63 8.91 -9.95
C PHE A 682 -7.12 9.24 -10.09
N GLU A 683 -7.42 10.46 -10.53
CA GLU A 683 -8.76 11.02 -10.45
C GLU A 683 -9.17 11.68 -11.76
N HIS A 684 -10.47 11.55 -12.06
CA HIS A 684 -11.20 12.27 -13.10
C HIS A 684 -10.70 12.03 -14.54
N SER A 685 -10.01 10.92 -14.80
CA SER A 685 -9.77 10.44 -16.15
C SER A 685 -11.04 9.86 -16.77
N THR A 686 -11.22 10.00 -18.08
CA THR A 686 -12.50 9.76 -18.76
C THR A 686 -12.80 8.26 -18.93
N LEU A 687 -11.79 7.45 -19.21
CA LEU A 687 -11.95 6.03 -19.51
C LEU A 687 -11.73 5.16 -18.28
N TYR A 688 -10.62 5.37 -17.58
CA TYR A 688 -10.27 4.67 -16.36
C TYR A 688 -9.27 5.46 -15.51
N GLN A 689 -9.27 5.20 -14.21
CA GLN A 689 -8.28 5.75 -13.27
C GLN A 689 -7.05 4.83 -13.17
N TYR A 690 -7.27 3.51 -13.02
CA TYR A 690 -6.23 2.47 -13.09
C TYR A 690 -6.66 1.38 -14.09
N ASN A 691 -5.71 0.93 -14.92
CA ASN A 691 -5.87 -0.23 -15.81
C ASN A 691 -4.63 -1.12 -15.69
N ILE A 692 -4.79 -2.27 -15.03
CA ILE A 692 -3.77 -3.30 -14.88
C ILE A 692 -3.98 -4.33 -16.00
N ASN A 693 -3.10 -4.35 -17.00
CA ASN A 693 -3.25 -5.17 -18.19
C ASN A 693 -2.08 -6.14 -18.34
N SER A 694 -2.36 -7.44 -18.22
CA SER A 694 -1.38 -8.53 -18.32
C SER A 694 -0.13 -8.35 -17.44
N ALA A 695 -0.23 -7.52 -16.40
CA ALA A 695 0.86 -7.20 -15.49
C ALA A 695 1.15 -8.37 -14.55
N GLN A 696 2.37 -8.41 -14.01
CA GLN A 696 2.78 -9.41 -13.03
C GLN A 696 3.51 -8.76 -11.87
N ASN A 697 3.30 -9.30 -10.66
CA ASN A 697 3.96 -8.84 -9.44
C ASN A 697 3.69 -7.36 -9.18
N VAL A 698 2.43 -7.03 -8.93
CA VAL A 698 1.97 -5.66 -8.69
C VAL A 698 1.49 -5.55 -7.24
N PHE A 699 2.08 -4.62 -6.49
CA PHE A 699 1.61 -4.25 -5.16
C PHE A 699 1.10 -2.82 -5.15
N ILE A 700 -0.13 -2.61 -4.66
CA ILE A 700 -0.74 -1.30 -4.52
C ILE A 700 -1.28 -1.14 -3.09
N SER A 701 -0.84 -0.13 -2.36
CA SER A 701 -1.33 0.17 -1.01
C SER A 701 -1.07 1.62 -0.61
N MET A 702 -2.05 2.41 -0.17
CA MET A 702 -3.42 2.35 -0.68
C MET A 702 -3.52 3.07 -2.02
N GLN A 703 -4.62 2.85 -2.74
CA GLN A 703 -4.98 3.68 -3.90
C GLN A 703 -6.31 4.39 -3.71
N GLN A 704 -6.45 5.54 -4.35
CA GLN A 704 -7.69 6.31 -4.32
C GLN A 704 -8.05 6.86 -5.70
N SER A 705 -9.36 6.93 -5.98
CA SER A 705 -9.86 7.39 -7.27
C SER A 705 -11.24 8.08 -7.21
N GLU A 706 -11.46 9.02 -8.12
CA GLU A 706 -12.75 9.72 -8.35
C GLU A 706 -13.17 9.72 -9.82
N THR A 707 -14.48 9.59 -10.07
CA THR A 707 -15.06 9.71 -11.41
C THR A 707 -15.10 11.18 -11.84
N PRO A 708 -14.86 11.53 -13.12
CA PRO A 708 -15.01 12.92 -13.57
C PRO A 708 -16.44 13.43 -13.32
N TYR A 709 -16.58 14.59 -12.65
CA TYR A 709 -17.89 15.07 -12.18
C TYR A 709 -18.89 15.36 -13.29
N TRP A 710 -18.41 15.64 -14.49
CA TRP A 710 -19.24 15.92 -15.65
C TRP A 710 -19.90 14.66 -16.23
N GLN A 711 -19.47 13.45 -15.85
CA GLN A 711 -20.04 12.16 -16.28
C GLN A 711 -21.35 11.79 -15.55
N GLY A 712 -22.08 10.80 -16.06
CA GLY A 712 -23.34 10.32 -15.51
C GLY A 712 -24.60 10.90 -16.15
N ASN A 713 -25.73 10.80 -15.44
CA ASN A 713 -27.00 11.25 -15.98
C ASN A 713 -27.01 12.77 -16.28
N GLY A 714 -27.31 13.15 -17.52
CA GLY A 714 -27.32 14.53 -17.98
C GLY A 714 -26.01 14.99 -18.65
N SER A 715 -24.99 14.14 -18.71
CA SER A 715 -23.72 14.45 -19.37
C SER A 715 -23.88 14.75 -20.87
N PRO A 716 -23.03 15.65 -21.41
CA PRO A 716 -23.02 15.96 -22.84
C PRO A 716 -22.57 14.77 -23.70
N ASP A 717 -21.63 13.98 -23.20
CA ASP A 717 -21.04 12.81 -23.84
C ASP A 717 -21.04 11.64 -22.84
N LEU A 718 -21.13 10.41 -23.35
CA LEU A 718 -21.10 9.17 -22.57
C LEU A 718 -19.88 8.32 -22.95
N ALA A 719 -19.19 7.75 -21.96
CA ALA A 719 -17.98 6.97 -22.21
C ALA A 719 -18.20 5.85 -23.25
N PRO A 720 -17.26 5.62 -24.19
CA PRO A 720 -15.91 6.18 -24.22
C PRO A 720 -15.80 7.62 -24.75
N ALA A 721 -16.88 8.21 -25.29
CA ALA A 721 -16.85 9.58 -25.80
C ALA A 721 -16.50 10.60 -24.68
N PRO A 722 -15.79 11.69 -25.00
CA PRO A 722 -15.37 12.14 -26.34
C PRO A 722 -14.14 11.42 -26.93
N TRP A 723 -13.57 10.45 -26.21
CA TRP A 723 -12.48 9.63 -26.73
C TRP A 723 -12.97 8.54 -27.68
N VAL A 724 -12.06 8.12 -28.56
CA VAL A 724 -12.20 6.87 -29.30
C VAL A 724 -11.39 5.82 -28.54
N ALA A 725 -12.07 4.77 -28.05
CA ALA A 725 -11.41 3.68 -27.34
C ALA A 725 -10.36 2.99 -28.24
N ASN A 726 -9.13 2.91 -27.75
CA ASN A 726 -8.02 2.14 -28.31
C ASN A 726 -7.87 0.83 -27.52
N THR A 727 -8.65 -0.17 -27.91
CA THR A 727 -8.71 -1.48 -27.24
C THR A 727 -7.49 -2.36 -27.51
N VAL A 728 -6.66 -2.01 -28.51
CA VAL A 728 -5.55 -2.86 -28.98
C VAL A 728 -4.22 -2.47 -28.36
N THR A 729 -3.89 -1.17 -28.31
CA THR A 729 -2.58 -0.70 -27.84
C THR A 729 -2.63 -0.20 -26.40
N TYR A 730 -3.72 0.43 -25.98
CA TYR A 730 -3.86 0.98 -24.62
C TYR A 730 -4.93 0.28 -23.80
N HIS A 731 -5.48 -0.81 -24.37
CA HIS A 731 -6.40 -1.72 -23.71
C HIS A 731 -7.58 -1.01 -23.04
N ASP A 732 -8.12 -0.02 -23.75
CA ASP A 732 -9.21 0.78 -23.23
C ASP A 732 -10.49 -0.05 -23.02
N PRO A 733 -11.29 0.28 -22.00
CA PRO A 733 -12.67 -0.14 -21.94
C PRO A 733 -13.46 0.49 -23.09
N ASP A 734 -14.16 -0.33 -23.88
CA ASP A 734 -14.97 0.14 -25.01
C ASP A 734 -16.44 0.42 -24.64
N PHE A 735 -16.83 0.10 -23.41
CA PHE A 735 -18.19 0.25 -22.86
C PHE A 735 -19.27 -0.43 -23.73
N SER A 736 -18.91 -1.47 -24.48
CA SER A 736 -19.82 -2.22 -25.34
C SER A 736 -20.84 -3.05 -24.56
N ALA A 737 -20.53 -3.40 -23.30
CA ALA A 737 -21.45 -4.06 -22.38
C ALA A 737 -22.60 -3.14 -21.89
N CYS A 738 -22.44 -1.82 -22.02
CA CYS A 738 -23.45 -0.84 -21.64
C CYS A 738 -24.35 -0.46 -22.82
N ALA A 739 -25.64 -0.22 -22.56
CA ALA A 739 -26.53 0.30 -23.59
C ALA A 739 -26.12 1.72 -24.02
N GLY A 740 -26.46 2.08 -25.27
CA GLY A 740 -26.05 3.33 -25.91
C GLY A 740 -26.32 4.61 -25.11
N ASN A 741 -27.44 4.60 -24.40
CA ASN A 741 -27.99 5.71 -23.61
C ASN A 741 -27.92 5.47 -22.09
N ASP A 742 -27.19 4.45 -21.65
CA ASP A 742 -27.04 4.11 -20.24
C ASP A 742 -25.94 4.96 -19.62
N ALA A 743 -26.34 6.10 -19.06
CA ALA A 743 -25.40 7.09 -18.56
C ALA A 743 -24.69 6.69 -17.27
N LEU A 744 -25.27 5.77 -16.47
CA LEU A 744 -24.68 5.32 -15.20
C LEU A 744 -23.72 4.15 -15.41
N CYS A 745 -23.97 3.32 -16.41
CA CYS A 745 -23.04 2.28 -16.86
C CYS A 745 -21.84 2.88 -17.63
N ARG A 746 -22.05 3.95 -18.40
CA ARG A 746 -21.02 4.61 -19.23
C ARG A 746 -20.28 5.72 -18.50
N MET A 747 -19.65 5.36 -17.40
CA MET A 747 -18.79 6.23 -16.57
C MET A 747 -17.43 5.56 -16.37
N ALA A 748 -16.40 6.36 -16.13
CA ALA A 748 -15.02 5.89 -16.03
C ALA A 748 -14.86 4.77 -15.00
N TRP A 749 -14.07 3.75 -15.33
CA TRP A 749 -13.72 2.70 -14.38
C TRP A 749 -12.73 3.23 -13.34
N PHE A 750 -12.89 2.87 -12.07
CA PHE A 750 -11.84 3.16 -11.08
C PHE A 750 -10.65 2.24 -11.26
N GLU A 751 -10.95 0.97 -11.46
CA GLU A 751 -9.98 -0.10 -11.59
C GLU A 751 -10.45 -1.06 -12.68
N ARG A 752 -9.54 -1.41 -13.59
CA ARG A 752 -9.77 -2.41 -14.61
C ARG A 752 -8.60 -3.38 -14.64
N ILE A 753 -8.87 -4.66 -14.45
CA ILE A 753 -7.85 -5.71 -14.39
C ILE A 753 -8.09 -6.69 -15.54
N SER A 754 -7.12 -6.82 -16.44
CA SER A 754 -7.19 -7.67 -17.63
C SER A 754 -6.10 -8.72 -17.64
N GLY A 755 -6.43 -9.93 -17.17
CA GLY A 755 -5.45 -11.01 -16.99
C GLY A 755 -4.30 -10.60 -16.06
N GLY A 756 -3.12 -11.18 -16.28
CA GLY A 756 -1.95 -10.96 -15.41
C GLY A 756 -1.90 -11.91 -14.22
N SER A 757 -0.89 -11.76 -13.38
CA SER A 757 -0.72 -12.61 -12.18
C SER A 757 -0.07 -11.89 -11.00
N ASP A 758 -0.23 -12.42 -9.78
CA ASP A 758 0.46 -11.87 -8.60
C ASP A 758 0.13 -10.39 -8.35
N ILE A 759 -1.17 -10.08 -8.26
CA ILE A 759 -1.68 -8.71 -8.10
C ILE A 759 -2.25 -8.58 -6.69
N PHE A 760 -1.69 -7.65 -5.90
CA PHE A 760 -2.03 -7.43 -4.50
C PHE A 760 -2.45 -5.97 -4.30
N ILE A 761 -3.74 -5.75 -4.06
CA ILE A 761 -4.33 -4.41 -3.89
C ILE A 761 -4.91 -4.29 -2.48
N TRP A 762 -4.43 -3.31 -1.72
CA TRP A 762 -4.77 -3.13 -0.31
C TRP A 762 -5.40 -1.77 -0.06
N GLY A 763 -6.60 -1.79 0.51
CA GLY A 763 -7.32 -0.60 0.95
C GLY A 763 -7.75 0.37 -0.15
N PRO A 764 -8.20 -0.06 -1.35
CA PRO A 764 -8.60 0.91 -2.38
C PRO A 764 -9.86 1.68 -1.99
N GLY A 765 -9.87 2.99 -2.26
CA GLY A 765 -11.00 3.90 -2.03
C GLY A 765 -11.50 4.55 -3.32
N PHE A 766 -12.73 4.27 -3.71
CA PHE A 766 -13.29 4.72 -5.00
C PHE A 766 -14.56 5.53 -4.81
N TRP A 767 -14.63 6.76 -5.33
CA TRP A 767 -15.77 7.63 -5.03
C TRP A 767 -16.46 8.22 -6.25
N THR A 768 -17.79 8.08 -6.26
CA THR A 768 -18.66 8.74 -7.23
C THR A 768 -19.55 9.74 -6.50
N PHE A 769 -19.26 11.03 -6.63
CA PHE A 769 -20.02 12.07 -5.94
C PHE A 769 -21.12 12.72 -6.79
N PHE A 770 -20.99 12.67 -8.11
CA PHE A 770 -21.81 13.49 -9.01
C PHE A 770 -22.38 12.71 -10.19
N ASN A 771 -23.51 13.21 -10.68
CA ASN A 771 -23.93 13.05 -12.07
C ASN A 771 -24.08 14.44 -12.68
N HIS A 772 -23.31 14.73 -13.73
CA HIS A 772 -23.32 16.02 -14.40
C HIS A 772 -23.26 17.21 -13.41
N GLU A 773 -22.23 17.19 -12.56
CA GLU A 773 -21.97 18.22 -11.54
C GLU A 773 -23.09 18.39 -10.50
N SER A 774 -24.03 17.42 -10.45
CA SER A 774 -25.12 17.37 -9.49
C SER A 774 -24.93 16.24 -8.48
N GLN A 775 -25.00 16.59 -7.19
CA GLN A 775 -24.90 15.63 -6.08
C GLN A 775 -26.24 14.95 -5.76
N THR A 776 -27.29 15.10 -6.56
CA THR A 776 -28.62 14.55 -6.22
C THR A 776 -28.68 13.02 -6.19
N CYS A 777 -27.74 12.35 -6.87
CA CYS A 777 -27.57 10.89 -6.79
C CYS A 777 -26.85 10.45 -5.50
N SER A 778 -26.15 11.37 -4.84
CA SER A 778 -25.31 11.08 -3.68
C SER A 778 -26.13 11.03 -2.39
N GLY A 779 -25.85 10.02 -1.58
CA GLY A 779 -26.46 9.72 -0.29
C GLY A 779 -25.83 8.44 0.25
N GLN A 780 -26.06 8.06 1.51
CA GLN A 780 -25.45 6.85 2.09
C GLN A 780 -25.69 5.62 1.19
N ASP A 781 -26.93 5.43 0.75
CA ASP A 781 -27.33 4.35 -0.18
C ASP A 781 -27.50 4.84 -1.64
N GLY A 782 -27.04 6.05 -1.96
CA GLY A 782 -27.20 6.65 -3.28
C GLY A 782 -26.40 5.89 -4.34
N THR A 783 -26.93 5.76 -5.56
CA THR A 783 -26.22 5.19 -6.71
C THR A 783 -25.99 6.30 -7.73
N CYS A 784 -24.73 6.71 -7.90
CA CYS A 784 -24.30 7.69 -8.89
C CYS A 784 -23.66 7.04 -10.10
N GLN A 785 -23.11 5.84 -9.97
CA GLN A 785 -22.49 5.08 -11.06
C GLN A 785 -22.83 3.61 -10.87
N ASP A 786 -23.04 2.89 -11.97
CA ASP A 786 -23.42 1.49 -11.85
C ASP A 786 -22.24 0.62 -11.44
N ASN A 787 -21.05 0.83 -12.02
CA ASN A 787 -19.95 -0.13 -11.91
C ASN A 787 -18.65 0.54 -11.48
N ALA A 788 -17.96 0.00 -10.48
CA ALA A 788 -16.71 0.57 -9.97
C ALA A 788 -15.46 -0.14 -10.52
N ILE A 789 -15.43 -1.47 -10.43
CA ILE A 789 -14.27 -2.33 -10.80
C ILE A 789 -14.69 -3.33 -11.86
N GLU A 790 -13.84 -3.52 -12.86
CA GLU A 790 -13.98 -4.56 -13.88
C GLU A 790 -12.77 -5.50 -13.85
N VAL A 791 -13.02 -6.80 -13.62
CA VAL A 791 -12.05 -7.88 -13.80
C VAL A 791 -12.44 -8.67 -15.06
N VAL A 792 -11.51 -8.81 -16.00
CA VAL A 792 -11.72 -9.55 -17.25
C VAL A 792 -10.54 -10.46 -17.56
N SER A 793 -10.81 -11.51 -18.33
CA SER A 793 -9.79 -12.45 -18.80
C SER A 793 -9.05 -13.20 -17.69
N ASN A 794 -9.73 -13.45 -16.55
CA ASN A 794 -9.27 -14.28 -15.43
C ASN A 794 -7.81 -14.05 -15.01
N PRO A 795 -7.49 -13.02 -14.21
CA PRO A 795 -6.17 -12.91 -13.60
C PRO A 795 -5.89 -14.13 -12.70
N GLU A 796 -4.63 -14.53 -12.63
CA GLU A 796 -4.19 -15.59 -11.71
C GLU A 796 -3.69 -14.95 -10.41
N ARG A 797 -4.20 -15.35 -9.24
CA ARG A 797 -3.71 -14.83 -7.96
C ARG A 797 -3.93 -13.32 -7.81
N LEU A 798 -5.17 -12.90 -8.04
CA LEU A 798 -5.66 -11.56 -7.70
C LEU A 798 -6.15 -11.51 -6.25
N PHE A 799 -5.55 -10.62 -5.45
CA PHE A 799 -5.92 -10.37 -4.08
C PHE A 799 -6.31 -8.90 -3.92
N MET A 800 -7.55 -8.65 -3.48
CA MET A 800 -8.01 -7.31 -3.17
C MET A 800 -8.59 -7.28 -1.75
N TYR A 801 -8.03 -6.44 -0.88
CA TYR A 801 -8.42 -6.35 0.51
C TYR A 801 -8.94 -4.95 0.84
N ASN A 802 -9.98 -4.88 1.68
CA ASN A 802 -10.61 -3.63 2.12
C ASN A 802 -10.97 -2.71 0.94
N ILE A 803 -11.81 -3.19 0.03
CA ILE A 803 -12.36 -2.37 -1.06
C ILE A 803 -13.44 -1.47 -0.51
N ASN A 804 -13.33 -0.16 -0.74
CA ASN A 804 -14.31 0.83 -0.31
C ASN A 804 -14.82 1.61 -1.51
N THR A 805 -16.14 1.71 -1.66
CA THR A 805 -16.76 2.48 -2.75
C THR A 805 -17.81 3.45 -2.25
N LYS A 806 -17.90 4.65 -2.83
CA LYS A 806 -18.98 5.60 -2.57
C LYS A 806 -19.90 5.69 -3.78
N SER A 807 -21.15 5.30 -3.58
CA SER A 807 -22.24 5.48 -4.54
C SER A 807 -22.11 4.71 -5.86
N ASN A 808 -21.62 3.48 -5.74
CA ASN A 808 -21.52 2.52 -6.84
C ASN A 808 -22.42 1.31 -6.56
N LEU A 809 -23.33 0.98 -7.47
CA LEU A 809 -24.25 -0.15 -7.26
C LEU A 809 -23.49 -1.49 -7.25
N ASN A 810 -22.70 -1.70 -8.29
CA ASN A 810 -21.84 -2.84 -8.51
C ASN A 810 -20.41 -2.44 -8.15
N VAL A 811 -19.93 -2.98 -7.03
CA VAL A 811 -18.57 -2.76 -6.55
C VAL A 811 -17.59 -3.46 -7.48
N LEU A 812 -17.89 -4.71 -7.90
CA LEU A 812 -17.00 -5.48 -8.76
C LEU A 812 -17.79 -6.36 -9.72
N ILE A 813 -17.44 -6.25 -11.00
CA ILE A 813 -17.85 -7.16 -12.07
C ILE A 813 -16.66 -8.05 -12.41
N ASN A 814 -16.88 -9.36 -12.43
CA ASN A 814 -15.87 -10.34 -12.81
C ASN A 814 -16.34 -11.12 -14.05
N ASN A 815 -15.59 -11.04 -15.14
CA ASN A 815 -15.90 -11.64 -16.44
C ASN A 815 -17.35 -11.40 -16.92
N GLY A 816 -17.82 -10.16 -16.78
CA GLY A 816 -19.17 -9.76 -17.16
C GLY A 816 -20.27 -10.19 -16.19
N GLN A 817 -19.94 -10.87 -15.08
CA GLN A 817 -20.88 -11.19 -14.01
C GLN A 817 -20.70 -10.22 -12.84
N THR A 818 -21.78 -9.56 -12.42
CA THR A 818 -21.81 -8.79 -11.17
C THR A 818 -21.66 -9.75 -9.99
N LEU A 819 -20.55 -9.66 -9.26
CA LEU A 819 -20.29 -10.49 -8.08
C LEU A 819 -20.45 -9.72 -6.78
N VAL A 820 -19.94 -8.48 -6.72
CA VAL A 820 -19.92 -7.69 -5.49
C VAL A 820 -20.78 -6.45 -5.68
N THR A 821 -21.70 -6.21 -4.74
CA THR A 821 -22.64 -5.07 -4.80
C THR A 821 -22.64 -4.30 -3.49
N GLN A 822 -22.97 -3.01 -3.56
CA GLN A 822 -23.13 -2.17 -2.37
C GLN A 822 -24.23 -2.71 -1.43
N ASN A 823 -25.31 -3.28 -1.99
CA ASN A 823 -26.42 -3.81 -1.20
C ASN A 823 -26.03 -4.99 -0.30
N ASN A 824 -25.08 -5.82 -0.74
CA ASN A 824 -24.58 -6.96 0.06
C ASN A 824 -23.45 -6.55 1.02
N ASN A 825 -22.87 -5.38 0.82
CA ASN A 825 -21.73 -4.88 1.58
C ASN A 825 -21.97 -3.43 1.99
N PRO A 826 -23.08 -3.10 2.68
CA PRO A 826 -23.36 -1.73 3.07
C PRO A 826 -22.23 -1.21 3.97
N GLY A 827 -22.15 0.11 4.14
CA GLY A 827 -21.22 0.83 5.01
C GLY A 827 -21.73 2.25 5.26
N SER A 828 -21.21 2.95 6.26
CA SER A 828 -21.66 4.31 6.59
C SER A 828 -21.31 5.35 5.51
N TRP A 829 -20.31 5.04 4.68
CA TRP A 829 -19.85 5.87 3.56
C TRP A 829 -19.94 5.13 2.21
N GLY A 830 -20.91 4.22 2.04
CA GLY A 830 -21.11 3.48 0.79
C GLY A 830 -20.96 1.98 0.99
N ALA A 831 -20.04 1.33 0.26
CA ALA A 831 -19.78 -0.10 0.38
C ALA A 831 -18.40 -0.39 0.96
N VAL A 832 -18.29 -1.42 1.79
CA VAL A 832 -17.03 -1.90 2.37
C VAL A 832 -16.92 -3.42 2.22
N VAL A 833 -15.88 -3.90 1.55
CA VAL A 833 -15.64 -5.33 1.30
C VAL A 833 -14.28 -5.69 1.90
N ALA A 834 -14.25 -6.61 2.86
CA ALA A 834 -13.01 -6.97 3.54
C ALA A 834 -12.05 -7.74 2.61
N ALA A 835 -12.55 -8.70 1.82
CA ALA A 835 -11.70 -9.44 0.90
C ALA A 835 -12.43 -9.89 -0.39
N PHE A 836 -11.77 -9.71 -1.53
CA PHE A 836 -12.11 -10.35 -2.79
C PHE A 836 -10.94 -11.27 -3.20
N LEU A 837 -11.23 -12.57 -3.18
CA LEU A 837 -10.31 -13.69 -3.36
C LEU A 837 -10.83 -14.69 -4.41
N ALA A 838 -11.92 -14.38 -5.13
CA ALA A 838 -12.54 -15.34 -6.05
C ALA A 838 -11.60 -15.81 -7.16
N ASP A 839 -10.65 -14.96 -7.57
CA ASP A 839 -9.62 -15.26 -8.57
C ASP A 839 -8.22 -15.42 -7.95
N SER A 840 -8.13 -15.59 -6.62
CA SER A 840 -6.84 -15.68 -5.94
C SER A 840 -6.23 -17.08 -5.99
N GLY A 841 -7.03 -18.10 -6.29
CA GLY A 841 -6.65 -19.51 -6.09
C GLY A 841 -6.55 -19.92 -4.62
N SER A 842 -6.89 -19.02 -3.67
CA SER A 842 -6.81 -19.29 -2.24
C SER A 842 -7.93 -20.23 -1.79
N SER A 843 -7.58 -21.30 -1.10
CA SER A 843 -8.52 -22.05 -0.28
C SER A 843 -8.69 -21.37 1.09
N THR A 844 -9.87 -21.52 1.69
CA THR A 844 -10.04 -21.23 3.12
C THR A 844 -9.10 -22.14 3.89
N SER A 845 -8.21 -21.59 4.70
CA SER A 845 -7.70 -22.34 5.85
C SER A 845 -8.89 -22.49 6.80
N THR A 846 -9.59 -23.62 6.77
CA THR A 846 -10.78 -23.87 7.61
C THR A 846 -10.47 -23.99 9.10
N ASN A 847 -9.28 -23.61 9.53
CA ASN A 847 -8.98 -23.44 10.94
C ASN A 847 -9.12 -21.96 11.31
N PRO A 848 -10.02 -21.58 12.25
CA PRO A 848 -9.70 -20.44 13.10
C PRO A 848 -8.28 -20.67 13.68
N PRO A 849 -7.51 -19.64 14.07
CA PRO A 849 -6.32 -19.92 14.88
C PRO A 849 -6.82 -20.85 15.99
N PRO A 850 -6.28 -22.08 16.11
CA PRO A 850 -6.72 -22.92 17.20
C PRO A 850 -6.49 -22.07 18.45
N PRO A 851 -7.42 -22.04 19.43
CA PRO A 851 -7.01 -21.62 20.76
C PRO A 851 -5.71 -22.38 21.02
N PRO A 852 -4.64 -21.70 21.53
CA PRO A 852 -3.33 -22.34 21.68
C PRO A 852 -3.61 -23.73 22.20
N PRO A 853 -3.25 -24.80 21.47
CA PRO A 853 -3.65 -26.12 21.91
C PRO A 853 -3.09 -26.20 23.32
N THR A 854 -3.98 -26.30 24.29
CA THR A 854 -3.66 -27.09 25.47
C THR A 854 -3.55 -28.51 24.92
N GLY A 855 -2.48 -28.78 24.17
CA GLY A 855 -2.13 -30.14 23.84
C GLY A 855 -1.98 -30.82 25.18
N PRO A 856 -2.62 -31.97 25.43
CA PRO A 856 -1.98 -32.87 26.36
C PRO A 856 -0.58 -33.10 25.78
N SER A 857 0.44 -32.93 26.61
CA SER A 857 1.83 -33.29 26.31
C SER A 857 1.87 -34.68 25.67
N GLY A 858 1.93 -34.76 24.34
CA GLY A 858 2.24 -36.01 23.65
C GLY A 858 3.67 -36.41 24.00
N PRO A 859 4.03 -37.70 23.94
CA PRO A 859 5.40 -38.16 24.15
C PRO A 859 6.40 -37.33 23.34
N GLN A 860 7.51 -36.97 23.99
CA GLN A 860 8.64 -36.25 23.38
C GLN A 860 9.93 -37.04 23.53
N VAL A 861 10.90 -36.76 22.66
CA VAL A 861 12.26 -37.24 22.84
C VAL A 861 12.86 -36.60 24.10
N THR A 862 13.25 -37.44 25.04
CA THR A 862 13.84 -37.08 26.33
C THR A 862 15.25 -37.66 26.51
N ASN A 863 15.65 -38.64 25.69
CA ASN A 863 17.00 -39.17 25.70
C ASN A 863 17.98 -38.09 25.17
N SER A 864 18.91 -37.67 26.01
CA SER A 864 19.88 -36.61 25.68
C SER A 864 20.85 -37.03 24.57
N GLU A 865 21.14 -38.32 24.41
CA GLU A 865 22.02 -38.83 23.36
C GLU A 865 21.37 -38.67 21.98
N ALA A 866 20.04 -38.77 21.91
CA ALA A 866 19.28 -38.58 20.67
C ALA A 866 19.52 -37.20 20.02
N PHE A 867 19.66 -36.14 20.81
CA PHE A 867 19.96 -34.81 20.27
C PHE A 867 21.40 -34.70 19.74
N SER A 868 22.31 -35.54 20.22
CA SER A 868 23.71 -35.57 19.75
C SER A 868 23.86 -36.41 18.48
N THR A 869 23.05 -37.46 18.33
CA THR A 869 23.03 -38.33 17.14
C THR A 869 22.17 -37.76 16.00
N GLY A 870 21.39 -36.72 16.28
CA GLY A 870 20.44 -36.11 15.33
C GLY A 870 19.07 -36.78 15.30
N ALA A 871 18.83 -37.82 16.10
CA ALA A 871 17.51 -38.45 16.22
C ALA A 871 16.47 -37.55 16.90
N GLY A 872 16.92 -36.72 17.84
CA GLY A 872 16.14 -35.65 18.45
C GLY A 872 16.55 -34.29 17.89
N ASN A 873 15.59 -33.43 17.58
CA ASN A 873 15.84 -32.09 17.02
C ASN A 873 14.96 -31.04 17.72
N THR A 874 15.60 -30.00 18.28
CA THR A 874 14.90 -28.89 18.96
C THR A 874 14.54 -27.74 18.02
N ASP A 875 15.04 -27.77 16.79
CA ASP A 875 14.84 -26.74 15.76
C ASP A 875 14.28 -27.37 14.46
N ASN A 876 13.25 -28.20 14.60
CA ASN A 876 12.51 -28.77 13.45
C ASN A 876 11.81 -27.71 12.58
N ALA A 877 11.87 -26.42 12.94
CA ALA A 877 11.43 -25.31 12.09
C ALA A 877 12.46 -24.98 11.00
N ASN A 878 13.73 -25.33 11.19
CA ASN A 878 14.77 -25.17 10.18
C ASN A 878 14.67 -26.30 9.14
N ILE A 879 14.16 -26.00 7.95
CA ILE A 879 14.09 -26.96 6.83
C ILE A 879 15.40 -27.12 6.05
N ASN A 880 16.41 -26.32 6.38
CA ASN A 880 17.74 -26.33 5.78
C ASN A 880 18.78 -26.93 6.75
N ASP A 881 18.39 -27.95 7.52
CA ASP A 881 19.11 -28.49 8.68
C ASP A 881 20.06 -29.67 8.36
N GLY A 882 20.56 -29.73 7.13
CA GLY A 882 21.44 -30.80 6.64
C GLY A 882 22.54 -30.31 5.70
N THR A 883 23.04 -31.21 4.85
CA THR A 883 24.17 -30.95 3.92
C THR A 883 23.79 -30.18 2.65
N GLY A 884 22.55 -29.67 2.55
CA GLY A 884 22.01 -29.06 1.33
C GLY A 884 21.45 -30.07 0.33
N ASN A 885 21.35 -29.67 -0.95
CA ASN A 885 21.03 -30.51 -2.12
C ASN A 885 22.15 -31.52 -2.51
N GLY A 886 22.99 -31.94 -1.57
CA GLY A 886 24.16 -32.79 -1.82
C GLY A 886 23.85 -34.29 -2.01
N GLY A 887 22.57 -34.69 -1.89
CA GLY A 887 22.14 -36.08 -2.02
C GLY A 887 22.23 -36.61 -3.46
N THR A 888 22.49 -37.90 -3.59
CA THR A 888 22.44 -38.59 -4.89
C THR A 888 21.52 -39.79 -4.77
N ASP A 889 20.61 -39.98 -5.74
CA ASP A 889 19.74 -41.16 -5.81
C ASP A 889 20.57 -42.41 -6.10
N THR A 890 21.13 -42.97 -5.04
CA THR A 890 22.04 -44.11 -5.03
C THR A 890 21.75 -44.96 -3.81
N TYR A 891 21.93 -46.27 -3.94
CA TYR A 891 21.69 -47.21 -2.85
C TYR A 891 22.99 -47.82 -2.35
N LYS A 892 23.24 -47.75 -1.04
CA LYS A 892 24.42 -48.30 -0.37
C LYS A 892 23.99 -49.31 0.70
N CYS A 893 24.59 -50.50 0.67
CA CYS A 893 24.41 -51.49 1.72
C CYS A 893 25.13 -51.06 3.01
N TYR A 894 24.39 -51.01 4.11
CA TYR A 894 24.92 -50.87 5.46
C TYR A 894 24.70 -52.21 6.21
N SER A 895 25.51 -52.50 7.22
CA SER A 895 25.42 -53.74 8.01
C SER A 895 26.15 -53.61 9.35
N GLY A 896 25.82 -54.46 10.33
CA GLY A 896 26.38 -54.40 11.68
C GLY A 896 25.64 -53.39 12.56
N GLY A 897 26.27 -52.94 13.65
CA GLY A 897 25.69 -51.95 14.57
C GLY A 897 25.53 -50.55 13.97
N TRP A 898 24.75 -49.69 14.65
CA TRP A 898 24.35 -48.36 14.14
C TRP A 898 25.52 -47.43 13.80
N GLN A 899 26.70 -47.63 14.40
CA GLN A 899 27.90 -46.84 14.14
C GLN A 899 28.44 -47.02 12.71
N ASN A 900 27.98 -48.04 11.99
CA ASN A 900 28.33 -48.28 10.59
C ASN A 900 27.41 -47.55 9.59
N TYR A 901 26.37 -46.86 10.08
CA TYR A 901 25.40 -46.12 9.28
C TYR A 901 25.75 -44.61 9.25
N PRO A 902 25.25 -43.82 8.28
CA PRO A 902 25.63 -42.42 8.11
C PRO A 902 25.31 -41.56 9.35
N PRO A 903 26.25 -40.79 9.90
CA PRO A 903 25.93 -39.85 10.97
C PRO A 903 25.05 -38.70 10.45
N SER A 904 24.41 -37.96 11.36
CA SER A 904 23.54 -36.81 11.00
C SER A 904 24.21 -35.72 10.19
N SER A 905 25.55 -35.60 10.30
CA SER A 905 26.35 -34.71 9.46
C SER A 905 26.40 -35.10 7.97
N GLU A 906 25.96 -36.30 7.61
CA GLU A 906 25.86 -36.78 6.23
C GLU A 906 24.42 -36.76 5.70
N TRP A 907 23.43 -36.40 6.52
CA TRP A 907 22.04 -36.34 6.07
C TRP A 907 21.80 -35.10 5.21
N ILE A 908 20.93 -35.23 4.21
CA ILE A 908 20.49 -34.07 3.41
C ILE A 908 19.54 -33.19 4.22
N GLU A 909 19.33 -31.96 3.77
CA GLU A 909 18.34 -31.08 4.40
C GLU A 909 16.92 -31.54 4.10
N PHE A 910 15.98 -31.22 5.00
CA PHE A 910 14.58 -31.63 4.84
C PHE A 910 13.94 -31.09 3.57
N ASP A 911 14.23 -29.85 3.16
CA ASP A 911 13.72 -29.29 1.91
C ASP A 911 14.14 -30.14 0.69
N ALA A 912 15.41 -30.53 0.61
CA ALA A 912 15.90 -31.41 -0.46
C ALA A 912 15.24 -32.79 -0.42
N MET A 913 15.15 -33.40 0.78
CA MET A 913 14.55 -34.72 0.97
C MET A 913 13.06 -34.73 0.61
N TRP A 914 12.33 -33.68 0.99
CA TRP A 914 10.94 -33.47 0.64
C TRP A 914 10.76 -33.34 -0.87
N ASN A 915 11.51 -32.43 -1.49
CA ASN A 915 11.44 -32.17 -2.93
C ASN A 915 11.75 -33.41 -3.79
N TYR A 916 12.69 -34.26 -3.35
CA TYR A 916 12.98 -35.52 -4.04
C TYR A 916 11.85 -36.55 -3.89
N SER A 917 11.11 -36.50 -2.79
CA SER A 917 10.06 -37.48 -2.46
C SER A 917 8.71 -37.15 -3.11
N ILE A 918 8.45 -35.90 -3.52
CA ILE A 918 7.15 -35.48 -4.09
C ILE A 918 6.70 -36.38 -5.25
N ALA A 919 7.58 -36.61 -6.23
CA ALA A 919 7.23 -37.42 -7.40
C ALA A 919 6.92 -38.87 -7.02
N ALA A 920 7.55 -39.40 -5.96
CA ALA A 920 7.32 -40.75 -5.48
C ALA A 920 6.00 -40.85 -4.72
N MET A 921 5.63 -39.82 -3.95
CA MET A 921 4.33 -39.77 -3.29
C MET A 921 3.17 -39.58 -4.27
N GLN A 922 3.39 -38.84 -5.36
CA GLN A 922 2.39 -38.64 -6.43
C GLN A 922 1.99 -39.93 -7.15
N SER A 923 2.88 -40.93 -7.23
CA SER A 923 2.57 -42.26 -7.79
C SER A 923 2.51 -43.36 -6.71
N GLY A 924 2.71 -43.00 -5.45
CA GLY A 924 3.03 -43.93 -4.37
C GLY A 924 1.92 -44.95 -4.11
N CYS A 925 0.65 -44.52 -4.17
CA CYS A 925 -0.48 -45.44 -4.02
C CYS A 925 -0.55 -46.42 -5.19
N SER A 926 -0.46 -45.94 -6.42
CA SER A 926 -0.46 -46.78 -7.62
C SER A 926 0.70 -47.76 -7.64
N ASP A 927 1.88 -47.34 -7.19
CA ASP A 927 3.09 -48.16 -7.12
C ASP A 927 2.95 -49.33 -6.13
N ILE A 928 2.09 -49.19 -5.11
CA ILE A 928 1.71 -50.27 -4.18
C ILE A 928 0.34 -50.91 -4.50
N GLY A 929 -0.24 -50.60 -5.68
CA GLY A 929 -1.47 -51.22 -6.18
C GLY A 929 -2.78 -50.65 -5.61
N ILE A 930 -2.74 -49.44 -5.05
CA ILE A 930 -3.87 -48.71 -4.45
C ILE A 930 -4.30 -47.57 -5.38
N ASN A 931 -5.61 -47.30 -5.44
CA ASN A 931 -6.17 -46.18 -6.21
C ASN A 931 -7.25 -45.47 -5.38
N PRO A 932 -7.36 -44.13 -5.46
CA PRO A 932 -6.57 -43.23 -6.30
C PRO A 932 -5.16 -42.95 -5.75
N ASP A 933 -4.29 -42.36 -6.59
CA ASP A 933 -3.06 -41.70 -6.12
C ASP A 933 -3.37 -40.45 -5.30
N ASP A 934 -2.39 -40.06 -4.48
CA ASP A 934 -2.49 -38.87 -3.64
C ASP A 934 -2.47 -37.60 -4.48
N THR A 935 -3.34 -36.66 -4.12
CA THR A 935 -3.34 -35.34 -4.72
C THR A 935 -2.18 -34.51 -4.18
N ASN A 936 -1.78 -33.46 -4.91
CA ASN A 936 -0.78 -32.50 -4.41
C ASN A 936 -1.23 -31.85 -3.08
N GLU A 937 -2.53 -31.73 -2.85
CA GLU A 937 -3.10 -31.25 -1.59
C GLU A 937 -2.80 -32.23 -0.46
N GLN A 938 -3.08 -33.53 -0.63
CA GLN A 938 -2.79 -34.56 0.37
C GLN A 938 -1.28 -34.67 0.66
N ILE A 939 -0.44 -34.54 -0.36
CA ILE A 939 1.02 -34.48 -0.21
C ILE A 939 1.43 -33.25 0.60
N GLY A 940 0.84 -32.09 0.34
CA GLY A 940 1.04 -30.88 1.17
C GLY A 940 0.56 -31.07 2.62
N GLU A 941 -0.53 -31.82 2.84
CA GLU A 941 -1.02 -32.12 4.18
C GLU A 941 -0.08 -33.06 4.96
N ILE A 942 0.62 -33.97 4.27
CA ILE A 942 1.70 -34.80 4.84
C ILE A 942 2.85 -33.91 5.32
N TYR A 943 3.27 -32.92 4.52
CA TYR A 943 4.30 -31.94 4.92
C TYR A 943 3.92 -31.23 6.22
N ASN A 944 2.71 -30.70 6.27
CA ASN A 944 2.19 -29.98 7.45
C ASN A 944 2.18 -30.88 8.69
N ALA A 945 1.72 -32.12 8.53
CA ALA A 945 1.69 -33.11 9.60
C ALA A 945 3.10 -33.42 10.12
N ILE A 946 4.08 -33.64 9.22
CA ILE A 946 5.47 -33.88 9.61
C ILE A 946 6.04 -32.70 10.40
N GLN A 947 5.90 -31.47 9.88
CA GLN A 947 6.45 -30.28 10.55
C GLN A 947 5.82 -30.06 11.94
N GLN A 948 4.50 -30.21 12.04
CA GLN A 948 3.78 -30.06 13.31
C GLN A 948 4.18 -31.15 14.32
N VAL A 949 4.21 -32.41 13.89
CA VAL A 949 4.48 -33.53 14.80
C VAL A 949 5.95 -33.56 15.19
N ALA A 950 6.88 -33.22 14.30
CA ALA A 950 8.31 -33.09 14.60
C ALA A 950 8.57 -32.03 15.68
N GLN A 951 7.96 -30.85 15.56
CA GLN A 951 8.08 -29.78 16.56
C GLN A 951 7.52 -30.21 17.93
N ASN A 952 6.40 -30.92 17.95
CA ASN A 952 5.77 -31.36 19.19
C ASN A 952 6.49 -32.55 19.84
N SER A 953 7.01 -33.49 19.05
CA SER A 953 7.64 -34.72 19.53
C SER A 953 9.15 -34.58 19.74
N LEU A 954 9.77 -33.53 19.18
CA LEU A 954 11.22 -33.36 19.09
C LEU A 954 11.93 -34.47 18.30
N VAL A 955 11.21 -35.26 17.50
CA VAL A 955 11.81 -36.19 16.52
C VAL A 955 12.25 -35.40 15.30
N ASP A 956 13.42 -35.71 14.73
CA ASP A 956 13.88 -35.07 13.49
C ASP A 956 12.90 -35.30 12.34
N HIS A 957 12.42 -34.21 11.73
CA HIS A 957 11.42 -34.26 10.66
C HIS A 957 11.84 -35.09 9.43
N ARG A 958 13.13 -35.20 9.13
CA ARG A 958 13.63 -36.05 8.03
C ARG A 958 13.41 -37.52 8.34
N TYR A 959 13.52 -37.92 9.61
CA TYR A 959 13.27 -39.29 10.02
C TYR A 959 11.78 -39.65 9.99
N ILE A 960 10.89 -38.71 10.31
CA ILE A 960 9.45 -38.90 10.12
C ILE A 960 9.14 -39.10 8.62
N LEU A 961 9.70 -38.26 7.74
CA LEU A 961 9.55 -38.41 6.29
C LEU A 961 10.12 -39.75 5.78
N ALA A 962 11.32 -40.14 6.22
CA ALA A 962 11.94 -41.41 5.85
C ALA A 962 11.04 -42.60 6.19
N THR A 963 10.40 -42.55 7.36
CA THR A 963 9.49 -43.59 7.84
C THR A 963 8.21 -43.63 7.01
N ILE A 964 7.59 -42.48 6.71
CA ILE A 964 6.41 -42.41 5.83
C ILE A 964 6.73 -42.98 4.43
N MET A 965 7.87 -42.60 3.88
CA MET A 965 8.32 -43.11 2.58
C MET A 965 8.60 -44.62 2.61
N GLN A 966 9.02 -45.16 3.75
CA GLN A 966 9.30 -46.59 3.90
C GLN A 966 8.02 -47.42 4.10
N GLU A 967 7.06 -46.90 4.85
CA GLU A 967 5.85 -47.63 5.23
C GLU A 967 4.76 -47.59 4.14
N SER A 968 4.64 -46.49 3.42
CA SER A 968 3.55 -46.30 2.46
C SER A 968 3.94 -45.58 1.17
N ILE A 969 5.20 -45.18 1.00
CA ILE A 969 5.62 -44.27 -0.09
C ILE A 969 4.79 -42.97 -0.07
N GLY A 970 4.32 -42.57 1.11
CA GLY A 970 3.43 -41.42 1.30
C GLY A 970 1.96 -41.65 0.98
N CYS A 971 1.53 -42.84 0.55
CA CYS A 971 0.14 -43.11 0.16
C CYS A 971 -0.85 -42.96 1.32
N VAL A 972 -1.65 -41.89 1.35
CA VAL A 972 -2.64 -41.68 2.43
C VAL A 972 -3.75 -42.74 2.40
N TRP A 973 -4.03 -43.31 1.22
CA TRP A 973 -5.03 -44.35 1.02
C TRP A 973 -4.54 -45.77 1.39
N VAL A 974 -3.34 -45.89 1.97
CA VAL A 974 -2.74 -47.19 2.31
C VAL A 974 -3.66 -48.03 3.18
N GLY A 975 -3.79 -49.32 2.82
CA GLY A 975 -4.55 -50.28 3.60
C GLY A 975 -3.91 -50.60 4.95
N THR A 976 -4.66 -51.27 5.82
CA THR A 976 -4.15 -51.76 7.11
C THR A 976 -3.31 -53.02 6.91
N SER A 977 -2.05 -53.00 7.36
CA SER A 977 -1.25 -54.21 7.52
C SER A 977 -1.55 -54.91 8.86
N PHE A 978 -1.12 -56.16 9.00
CA PHE A 978 -1.32 -56.95 10.22
C PHE A 978 -0.02 -57.63 10.64
N ASP A 979 0.26 -57.64 11.94
CA ASP A 979 1.36 -58.39 12.52
C ASP A 979 1.08 -59.92 12.56
N GLN A 980 2.06 -60.70 13.03
CA GLN A 980 1.97 -62.17 13.08
C GLN A 980 0.93 -62.69 14.09
N ASP A 981 0.52 -61.86 15.04
CA ASP A 981 -0.47 -62.16 16.08
C ASP A 981 -1.88 -61.61 15.73
N GLY A 982 -2.01 -60.92 14.59
CA GLY A 982 -3.26 -60.36 14.08
C GLY A 982 -3.58 -58.94 14.55
N GLY A 983 -2.62 -58.22 15.14
CA GLY A 983 -2.71 -56.79 15.45
C GLY A 983 -2.78 -55.93 14.19
N ALA A 984 -3.58 -54.86 14.22
CA ALA A 984 -3.85 -54.01 13.06
C ALA A 984 -2.97 -52.75 13.07
N ASN A 985 -2.34 -52.47 11.93
CA ASN A 985 -1.36 -51.41 11.74
C ASN A 985 -1.78 -50.45 10.60
N PRO A 986 -2.80 -49.59 10.80
CA PRO A 986 -3.30 -48.69 9.75
C PRO A 986 -2.47 -47.40 9.61
N GLY A 987 -2.74 -46.67 8.53
CA GLY A 987 -2.30 -45.29 8.31
C GLY A 987 -0.94 -45.15 7.64
N LEU A 988 -0.55 -43.91 7.35
CA LEU A 988 0.66 -43.55 6.57
C LEU A 988 1.95 -44.20 7.07
N MET A 989 2.07 -44.38 8.38
CA MET A 989 3.25 -44.96 9.03
C MET A 989 3.01 -46.40 9.52
N GLN A 990 1.89 -47.02 9.13
CA GLN A 990 1.48 -48.38 9.53
C GLN A 990 1.63 -48.63 11.04
N SER A 991 1.10 -47.71 11.84
CA SER A 991 1.29 -47.69 13.30
C SER A 991 0.32 -48.62 14.01
N ALA A 992 0.79 -49.37 15.02
CA ALA A 992 -0.02 -50.27 15.81
C ALA A 992 -1.22 -49.58 16.45
N GLY A 993 -2.43 -50.01 16.09
CA GLY A 993 -3.68 -49.45 16.61
C GLY A 993 -3.94 -47.98 16.23
N GLY A 994 -3.28 -47.47 15.19
CA GLY A 994 -3.47 -46.10 14.71
C GLY A 994 -4.79 -45.90 13.96
N VAL A 995 -4.91 -44.75 13.28
CA VAL A 995 -6.07 -44.42 12.43
C VAL A 995 -5.77 -44.58 10.94
N SER A 996 -6.84 -44.72 10.15
CA SER A 996 -6.79 -44.65 8.68
C SER A 996 -7.17 -43.26 8.19
N TYR A 997 -6.79 -42.96 6.95
CA TYR A 997 -7.18 -41.72 6.27
C TYR A 997 -8.71 -41.57 6.18
N ASP A 998 -9.20 -40.38 6.49
CA ASP A 998 -10.60 -39.98 6.37
C ASP A 998 -10.72 -38.84 5.35
N PRO A 999 -11.24 -39.08 4.14
CA PRO A 999 -11.37 -38.05 3.12
C PRO A 999 -12.35 -36.92 3.49
N SER A 1000 -13.19 -37.10 4.52
CA SER A 1000 -14.04 -36.02 5.03
C SER A 1000 -13.29 -35.07 5.98
N ASN A 1001 -12.09 -35.47 6.42
CA ASN A 1001 -11.23 -34.78 7.38
C ASN A 1001 -9.74 -35.00 7.01
N SER A 1002 -9.37 -34.61 5.78
CA SER A 1002 -8.10 -34.98 5.14
C SER A 1002 -6.87 -34.63 5.99
N GLN A 1003 -6.56 -33.34 6.18
CA GLN A 1003 -5.45 -32.87 7.01
C GLN A 1003 -5.44 -33.43 8.43
N SER A 1004 -6.58 -33.51 9.12
CA SER A 1004 -6.59 -33.93 10.53
C SER A 1004 -6.41 -35.44 10.68
N SER A 1005 -6.94 -36.25 9.77
CA SER A 1005 -6.65 -37.68 9.73
C SER A 1005 -5.21 -37.97 9.32
N ILE A 1006 -4.65 -37.23 8.36
CA ILE A 1006 -3.21 -37.30 8.01
C ILE A 1006 -2.32 -36.94 9.20
N THR A 1007 -2.64 -35.84 9.89
CA THR A 1007 -1.91 -35.42 11.09
C THR A 1007 -1.98 -36.50 12.17
N GLN A 1008 -3.15 -37.10 12.39
CA GLN A 1008 -3.30 -38.16 13.37
C GLN A 1008 -2.54 -39.43 12.98
N MET A 1009 -2.48 -39.81 11.70
CA MET A 1009 -1.65 -40.92 11.23
C MET A 1009 -0.16 -40.68 11.52
N VAL A 1010 0.33 -39.44 11.36
CA VAL A 1010 1.71 -39.07 11.68
C VAL A 1010 1.95 -39.00 13.20
N VAL A 1011 0.97 -38.53 13.98
CA VAL A 1011 1.00 -38.57 15.46
C VAL A 1011 1.09 -40.02 15.95
N ASP A 1012 0.26 -40.92 15.42
CA ASP A 1012 0.20 -42.32 15.86
C ASP A 1012 1.53 -43.05 15.59
N GLY A 1013 2.14 -42.83 14.42
CA GLY A 1013 3.46 -43.40 14.09
C GLY A 1013 4.62 -42.74 14.84
N THR A 1014 4.56 -41.42 15.07
CA THR A 1014 5.69 -40.70 15.69
C THR A 1014 5.65 -40.76 17.22
N GLN A 1015 4.50 -40.53 17.82
CA GLN A 1015 4.32 -40.43 19.27
C GLN A 1015 3.77 -41.72 19.90
N GLY A 1016 3.37 -42.70 19.08
CA GLY A 1016 2.85 -43.99 19.52
C GLY A 1016 1.37 -43.93 19.90
N THR A 1017 0.77 -45.11 20.07
CA THR A 1017 -0.62 -45.26 20.52
C THR A 1017 -0.67 -46.01 21.84
N SER A 1018 -1.88 -46.22 22.37
CA SER A 1018 -2.06 -47.11 23.53
C SER A 1018 -1.78 -48.60 23.24
N GLN A 1019 -1.64 -48.97 21.96
CA GLN A 1019 -1.48 -50.36 21.51
C GLN A 1019 -0.05 -50.66 21.03
N GLY A 1020 0.80 -49.65 20.82
CA GLY A 1020 2.19 -49.85 20.45
C GLY A 1020 3.01 -48.56 20.48
N ASP A 1021 4.32 -48.74 20.52
CA ASP A 1021 5.31 -47.67 20.55
C ASP A 1021 5.42 -46.95 19.20
N GLY A 1022 5.72 -45.65 19.24
CA GLY A 1022 6.07 -44.84 18.07
C GLY A 1022 7.56 -44.48 18.05
N LEU A 1023 7.96 -43.63 17.10
CA LEU A 1023 9.36 -43.20 16.94
C LEU A 1023 9.95 -42.59 18.22
N VAL A 1024 9.16 -41.81 18.99
CA VAL A 1024 9.61 -41.19 20.25
C VAL A 1024 10.07 -42.24 21.26
N GLN A 1025 9.32 -43.31 21.44
CA GLN A 1025 9.64 -44.38 22.40
C GLN A 1025 10.90 -45.12 21.95
N ALA A 1026 10.98 -45.47 20.66
CA ALA A 1026 12.14 -46.12 20.07
C ALA A 1026 13.42 -45.28 20.22
N ILE A 1027 13.34 -43.98 19.90
CA ILE A 1027 14.46 -43.03 20.05
C ILE A 1027 14.85 -42.87 21.52
N ASN A 1028 13.89 -42.85 22.43
CA ASN A 1028 14.19 -42.73 23.86
C ASN A 1028 14.91 -43.96 24.42
N ILE A 1029 14.67 -45.16 23.86
CA ILE A 1029 15.36 -46.40 24.24
C ILE A 1029 16.80 -46.41 23.69
N TYR A 1030 16.98 -46.16 22.39
CA TYR A 1030 18.26 -46.42 21.70
C TYR A 1030 19.11 -45.19 21.40
N GLY A 1031 18.54 -43.98 21.46
CA GLY A 1031 19.27 -42.72 21.28
C GLY A 1031 19.77 -42.44 19.87
N ASN A 1032 19.40 -43.22 18.84
CA ASN A 1032 19.73 -42.99 17.42
C ASN A 1032 18.60 -43.49 16.50
N ILE A 1033 18.55 -43.00 15.26
CA ILE A 1033 17.48 -43.36 14.31
C ILE A 1033 17.55 -44.80 13.78
N TYR A 1034 18.71 -45.46 13.81
CA TYR A 1034 18.91 -46.74 13.12
C TYR A 1034 18.43 -47.94 13.95
N GLU A 1035 18.82 -48.00 15.22
CA GLU A 1035 18.24 -48.96 16.16
C GLU A 1035 16.76 -48.65 16.43
N ALA A 1036 16.38 -47.36 16.47
CA ALA A 1036 14.98 -46.97 16.56
C ALA A 1036 14.17 -47.43 15.34
N ALA A 1037 14.73 -47.39 14.13
CA ALA A 1037 14.08 -47.88 12.92
C ALA A 1037 13.91 -49.41 12.95
N ARG A 1038 14.91 -50.14 13.44
CA ARG A 1038 14.79 -51.60 13.64
C ARG A 1038 13.69 -51.91 14.66
N TYR A 1039 13.71 -51.24 15.81
CA TYR A 1039 12.69 -51.42 16.85
C TYR A 1039 11.28 -51.09 16.36
N TYR A 1040 11.10 -49.99 15.60
CA TYR A 1040 9.82 -49.65 15.00
C TYR A 1040 9.32 -50.72 14.02
N ASN A 1041 10.23 -51.35 13.27
CA ASN A 1041 9.90 -52.36 12.26
C ASN A 1041 9.65 -53.77 12.82
N SER A 1042 10.42 -54.23 13.80
CA SER A 1042 10.38 -55.62 14.31
C SER A 1042 10.01 -55.76 15.78
N GLY A 1043 10.01 -54.68 16.56
CA GLY A 1043 9.83 -54.72 18.02
C GLY A 1043 11.02 -55.27 18.82
N GLU A 1044 12.00 -55.90 18.14
CA GLU A 1044 13.25 -56.42 18.72
C GLU A 1044 14.46 -55.95 17.92
N VAL A 1045 15.61 -55.75 18.59
CA VAL A 1045 16.85 -55.22 17.99
C VAL A 1045 18.05 -56.11 18.37
N ASP A 1046 18.74 -56.65 17.37
CA ASP A 1046 20.12 -57.14 17.50
C ASP A 1046 21.09 -55.99 17.26
N GLU A 1047 21.54 -55.33 18.33
CA GLU A 1047 22.47 -54.18 18.26
C GLU A 1047 23.79 -54.50 17.55
N SER A 1048 24.14 -55.79 17.42
CA SER A 1048 25.35 -56.22 16.72
C SER A 1048 25.18 -56.36 15.20
N ASP A 1049 23.94 -56.48 14.72
CA ASP A 1049 23.61 -56.60 13.30
C ASP A 1049 22.20 -56.10 12.97
N LEU A 1050 22.08 -54.82 12.56
CA LEU A 1050 20.78 -54.21 12.23
C LEU A 1050 20.16 -54.74 10.93
N ASN A 1051 20.87 -55.59 10.18
CA ASN A 1051 20.31 -56.31 9.03
C ASN A 1051 19.65 -57.64 9.42
N ASN A 1052 19.84 -58.10 10.67
CA ASN A 1052 19.03 -59.15 11.24
C ASN A 1052 17.61 -58.60 11.41
N GLY A 1053 16.69 -59.06 10.57
CA GLY A 1053 15.33 -58.54 10.51
C GLY A 1053 14.48 -58.86 11.74
N GLU A 1054 14.93 -59.76 12.63
CA GLU A 1054 14.17 -60.22 13.80
C GLU A 1054 12.72 -60.61 13.45
N GLY A 1055 12.56 -61.31 12.32
CA GLY A 1055 11.25 -61.72 11.80
C GLY A 1055 10.53 -60.70 10.90
N ALA A 1056 11.11 -59.52 10.67
CA ALA A 1056 10.64 -58.47 9.76
C ALA A 1056 11.60 -58.24 8.57
N THR A 1057 11.50 -57.09 7.90
CA THR A 1057 12.25 -56.78 6.67
C THR A 1057 13.74 -56.54 6.97
N ASN A 1058 14.62 -57.41 6.47
CA ASN A 1058 16.06 -57.31 6.69
C ASN A 1058 16.67 -55.97 6.23
N THR A 1059 16.18 -55.39 5.13
CA THR A 1059 16.75 -54.14 4.56
C THR A 1059 16.22 -52.86 5.21
N TYR A 1060 15.22 -52.92 6.09
CA TYR A 1060 14.48 -51.74 6.56
C TYR A 1060 15.37 -50.59 7.06
N VAL A 1061 16.35 -50.90 7.91
CA VAL A 1061 17.27 -49.90 8.47
C VAL A 1061 18.21 -49.33 7.40
N THR A 1062 18.65 -50.17 6.45
CA THR A 1062 19.45 -49.75 5.31
C THR A 1062 18.64 -48.84 4.39
N ASP A 1063 17.35 -49.12 4.16
CA ASP A 1063 16.46 -48.29 3.35
C ASP A 1063 16.29 -46.90 3.98
N VAL A 1064 15.97 -46.84 5.28
CA VAL A 1064 15.89 -45.57 6.04
C VAL A 1064 17.19 -44.77 5.92
N ALA A 1065 18.35 -45.41 6.10
CA ALA A 1065 19.65 -44.73 5.98
C ALA A 1065 19.92 -44.14 4.60
N ASN A 1066 19.51 -44.85 3.54
CA ASN A 1066 19.63 -44.34 2.18
C ASN A 1066 18.66 -43.17 1.93
N ARG A 1067 17.43 -43.19 2.49
CA ARG A 1067 16.49 -42.05 2.38
C ARG A 1067 17.04 -40.79 3.03
N MET A 1068 17.65 -40.92 4.20
CA MET A 1068 18.31 -39.80 4.89
C MET A 1068 19.48 -39.19 4.10
N THR A 1069 20.00 -39.90 3.08
CA THR A 1069 21.11 -39.45 2.21
C THR A 1069 20.67 -39.17 0.76
N GLY A 1070 19.35 -39.18 0.48
CA GLY A 1070 18.77 -38.74 -0.79
C GLY A 1070 18.33 -39.84 -1.77
N TRP A 1071 18.20 -41.09 -1.32
CA TRP A 1071 17.66 -42.18 -2.13
C TRP A 1071 16.14 -42.15 -2.27
N VAL A 1072 15.65 -42.28 -3.50
CA VAL A 1072 14.20 -42.37 -3.81
C VAL A 1072 13.90 -43.51 -4.78
N TYR A 1073 14.63 -43.64 -5.90
CA TYR A 1073 14.29 -44.57 -7.00
C TYR A 1073 15.40 -45.53 -7.41
N ALA A 1074 16.65 -45.31 -7.00
CA ALA A 1074 17.74 -46.20 -7.39
C ALA A 1074 17.42 -47.64 -7.00
N ALA A 1075 17.70 -48.60 -7.90
CA ALA A 1075 17.42 -50.00 -7.62
C ALA A 1075 18.15 -50.45 -6.33
N PRO A 1076 17.44 -51.07 -5.36
CA PRO A 1076 18.09 -51.59 -4.17
C PRO A 1076 19.20 -52.56 -4.56
N ALA A 1077 20.37 -52.43 -3.93
CA ALA A 1077 21.41 -53.45 -4.03
C ALA A 1077 20.96 -54.69 -3.25
N ASN A 1078 21.37 -55.90 -3.66
CA ASN A 1078 21.16 -57.11 -2.87
C ASN A 1078 22.06 -57.05 -1.62
N CYS A 1079 21.55 -56.40 -0.57
CA CYS A 1079 21.97 -56.47 0.81
C CYS A 1079 21.06 -57.49 1.53
#